data_AF-A0A8C9J1L9-F1
#
_entry.id   AF-A0A8C9J1L9-F1
#
_cell.length_a   1.000
_cell.length_b   1.000
_cell.length_c   1.000
_cell.angle_alpha   90.00
_cell.angle_beta   90.00
_cell.angle_gamma   90.00
#
_symmetry.space_group_name_H-M   'P 1'
#
loop_
_entity.id
_entity.type
_entity.pdbx_description
1 polymer ?
#
loop_
_entity_poly.entity_id
_entity_poly.type
_entity_poly.pdbx_seq_one_letter_code
_entity_poly.pdbx_strand_id
1 'polypeptide(L)'
;APSRDTMPGLPRFHLDTSAPHSRRPCHQWPGSWASLQKTVVILCLLLSSTSLSPTHAQTEIPPETVKLWADTFGRDLYDTVTKYSGSLLLQKKYKDVESSLRIKEVDGLELVRKFSEDMETMLRRKVEAVKNLVEAAEEADLNHEFNESLVFNYYNSVLINERDENGNYVELGAEFVLESNAHFSNLMVNTSISSVQLPTNVYNKDPDILNGVYMSEALNTVFVENFQRDPTLTWQYFGSSTGFFRIYPGILVQADRDNREHFKQLVDELMVKGVGVVNQALTEAFQILKQFQEARQGSLCNQAIMLITDGAVEDYEPVFEKYNWPDRKISTLADAQENVMEYLHVLSRPMVINHDHDITWTEAYMDSKLFTSQAQSLMLLTTVAMPVFSKKNETRSHGILLGVVGSDVALRELMKLAPRYKLGVHGYAFLNTNNGYILSHPDLRPLYRDGKKLKPKPNYNSVDLSEVEWEDRAETKRVLFLTNDYFFTDISDTPFSLGVVLSRGHGEYILLGNTTVEEGLHDLLHPDLTLASDWIYCITDIDPDHRKLSQLEAIVRFLTGEDPDLECDEELVREVLLDAVVTAPMEAYWTAMTLNTSDESEQVVDMGEVPNLSPCRKFLTPEDEASIFTMDHFPLWYRQAAEHPAGSFVFNLQSAEAPESPGQPMVVTASTAVAVTVDKKTAIAAAVGVQMRLEFLQRTFWAATRQCGTVEGPCPESCQDSSLDCFVIDNNGFILISERSQE
;
A
#
# COMPACT_ATOMS: atom_id res chain seq x y z
N ALA A 1 14.94 -4.96 -58.09
CA ALA A 1 15.12 -3.50 -58.15
C ALA A 1 13.99 -2.90 -58.96
N PRO A 2 13.43 -1.74 -58.61
CA PRO A 2 13.65 -0.90 -57.41
C PRO A 2 12.34 -0.80 -56.56
N SER A 3 12.27 -0.27 -55.35
CA SER A 3 13.22 0.42 -54.47
C SER A 3 12.75 0.19 -53.02
N ARG A 4 13.72 -0.04 -52.13
CA ARG A 4 13.59 0.10 -50.69
C ARG A 4 13.30 1.57 -50.38
N ASP A 5 12.30 1.84 -49.55
CA ASP A 5 12.26 3.08 -48.76
C ASP A 5 12.08 2.74 -47.29
N THR A 6 12.96 3.37 -46.53
CA THR A 6 13.38 3.18 -45.15
C THR A 6 12.28 3.58 -44.16
N MET A 7 12.20 2.86 -43.03
CA MET A 7 11.48 3.28 -41.83
C MET A 7 11.91 4.70 -41.40
N PRO A 8 11.00 5.58 -40.97
CA PRO A 8 11.37 6.74 -40.18
C PRO A 8 11.79 6.28 -38.78
N GLY A 9 13.02 6.64 -38.39
CA GLY A 9 13.63 6.26 -37.13
C GLY A 9 12.95 6.87 -35.89
N LEU A 10 13.16 6.21 -34.76
CA LEU A 10 12.84 6.67 -33.41
C LEU A 10 13.28 8.12 -33.18
N PRO A 11 12.49 8.94 -32.46
CA PRO A 11 13.02 10.19 -31.92
C PRO A 11 14.07 9.88 -30.84
N ARG A 12 15.35 10.16 -31.15
CA ARG A 12 16.40 10.34 -30.15
C ARG A 12 16.14 11.65 -29.41
N PHE A 13 15.77 11.57 -28.13
CA PHE A 13 15.87 12.71 -27.23
C PHE A 13 17.36 13.00 -26.97
N HIS A 14 17.89 14.03 -27.63
CA HIS A 14 19.12 14.68 -27.22
C HIS A 14 18.77 15.73 -26.15
N LEU A 15 19.20 15.50 -24.91
CA LEU A 15 19.24 16.54 -23.88
C LEU A 15 20.37 17.52 -24.22
N ASP A 16 19.98 18.66 -24.81
CA ASP A 16 20.86 19.80 -25.02
C ASP A 16 20.99 20.55 -23.69
N THR A 17 22.14 20.40 -23.03
CA THR A 17 22.50 21.08 -21.79
C THR A 17 23.20 22.39 -22.13
N SER A 18 22.42 23.46 -22.34
CA SER A 18 22.99 24.81 -22.41
C SER A 18 21.99 25.93 -22.10
N ALA A 19 21.92 26.36 -20.83
CA ALA A 19 21.91 27.78 -20.44
C ALA A 19 21.94 27.92 -18.91
N PRO A 20 22.55 29.00 -18.37
CA PRO A 20 23.28 28.95 -17.11
C PRO A 20 22.48 29.48 -15.92
N HIS A 21 22.59 28.76 -14.79
CA HIS A 21 22.16 29.26 -13.48
C HIS A 21 23.06 30.41 -13.03
N SER A 22 22.41 31.56 -12.84
CA SER A 22 22.95 32.71 -12.12
C SER A 22 23.11 32.37 -10.63
N ARG A 23 24.35 32.19 -10.17
CA ARG A 23 24.74 32.48 -8.78
C ARG A 23 25.84 33.53 -8.80
N ARG A 24 25.49 34.70 -8.27
CA ARG A 24 26.37 35.85 -8.10
C ARG A 24 27.53 35.48 -7.15
N PRO A 25 28.78 35.79 -7.51
CA PRO A 25 29.90 35.77 -6.59
C PRO A 25 29.93 37.06 -5.75
N CYS A 26 30.26 36.93 -4.48
CA CYS A 26 30.55 38.05 -3.60
C CYS A 26 31.93 38.62 -3.97
N HIS A 27 31.95 39.91 -4.32
CA HIS A 27 33.11 40.67 -4.74
C HIS A 27 34.13 40.86 -3.60
N GLN A 28 35.40 40.63 -3.91
CA GLN A 28 36.53 41.34 -3.31
C GLN A 28 36.49 42.83 -3.69
N TRP A 29 36.92 43.68 -2.75
CA TRP A 29 37.11 45.13 -2.88
C TRP A 29 38.08 45.55 -3.99
N PRO A 30 37.93 46.77 -4.57
CA PRO A 30 39.03 47.48 -5.21
C PRO A 30 39.63 48.54 -4.27
N GLY A 31 40.96 48.60 -4.27
CA GLY A 31 41.74 49.43 -3.36
C GLY A 31 41.87 50.90 -3.73
N SER A 32 42.38 51.67 -2.77
CA SER A 32 43.62 52.47 -2.89
C SER A 32 43.69 53.43 -1.69
N TRP A 33 44.89 53.58 -1.10
CA TRP A 33 45.58 54.86 -0.83
C TRP A 33 46.77 54.65 0.15
N ALA A 34 47.92 55.19 -0.26
CA ALA A 34 49.07 55.71 0.53
C ALA A 34 49.77 54.76 1.54
N SER A 35 51.00 54.31 1.33
CA SER A 35 52.29 55.05 1.27
C SER A 35 53.06 55.11 2.61
N LEU A 36 54.28 54.54 2.57
CA LEU A 36 55.51 54.91 3.30
C LEU A 36 55.60 54.66 4.82
N GLN A 37 56.37 53.63 5.22
CA GLN A 37 57.72 53.74 5.84
C GLN A 37 58.19 52.36 6.36
N LYS A 38 59.15 51.74 5.68
CA LYS A 38 60.59 51.66 6.05
C LYS A 38 60.93 50.66 7.18
N THR A 39 61.41 49.49 6.74
CA THR A 39 62.71 48.82 7.06
C THR A 39 63.21 48.68 8.50
N VAL A 40 63.95 47.56 8.68
CA VAL A 40 64.79 47.10 9.81
C VAL A 40 63.94 46.37 10.87
N VAL A 41 64.03 45.07 11.11
CA VAL A 41 65.20 44.22 11.38
C VAL A 41 64.85 42.75 11.02
N ILE A 42 65.43 42.23 9.94
CA ILE A 42 65.76 40.80 9.84
C ILE A 42 67.08 40.65 10.61
N LEU A 43 67.22 39.55 11.36
CA LEU A 43 68.42 39.12 12.12
C LEU A 43 68.41 39.41 13.64
N CYS A 44 67.46 38.84 14.40
CA CYS A 44 67.68 38.62 15.85
C CYS A 44 66.76 37.61 16.57
N LEU A 45 66.15 36.63 15.89
CA LEU A 45 65.37 35.57 16.57
C LEU A 45 65.63 34.18 15.97
N LEU A 46 66.90 33.89 15.69
CA LEU A 46 67.41 32.53 15.65
C LEU A 46 68.31 32.38 16.88
N LEU A 47 67.95 31.42 17.75
CA LEU A 47 68.59 31.03 19.02
C LEU A 47 67.99 31.60 20.31
N SER A 48 66.76 31.17 20.62
CA SER A 48 66.42 30.77 21.98
C SER A 48 65.45 29.59 21.92
N SER A 49 66.04 28.41 21.76
CA SER A 49 65.48 27.14 22.23
C SER A 49 65.08 27.26 23.70
N THR A 50 63.84 26.85 24.01
CA THR A 50 63.42 25.94 25.10
C THR A 50 62.07 26.36 25.69
N SER A 51 61.01 25.90 25.05
CA SER A 51 59.87 25.27 25.74
C SER A 51 59.03 24.57 24.67
N LEU A 52 59.46 23.38 24.24
CA LEU A 52 58.50 22.41 23.76
C LEU A 52 57.56 22.13 24.94
N SER A 53 56.32 22.61 24.86
CA SER A 53 55.23 21.82 25.42
C SER A 53 55.32 20.45 24.77
N PRO A 54 55.21 19.33 25.49
CA PRO A 54 55.17 18.04 24.84
C PRO A 54 53.98 18.07 23.90
N THR A 55 54.24 17.98 22.61
CA THR A 55 53.27 17.45 21.65
C THR A 55 52.82 16.14 22.27
N HIS A 56 51.55 16.06 22.70
CA HIS A 56 50.91 14.77 22.88
C HIS A 56 51.14 14.06 21.56
N ALA A 57 52.06 13.10 21.55
CA ALA A 57 52.15 12.16 20.44
C ALA A 57 50.75 11.56 20.38
N GLN A 58 50.02 11.79 19.30
CA GLN A 58 48.89 10.92 18.98
C GLN A 58 49.51 9.53 18.93
N THR A 59 49.23 8.71 19.93
CA THR A 59 49.59 7.30 19.95
C THR A 59 48.75 6.66 18.86
N GLU A 60 49.27 6.68 17.63
CA GLU A 60 48.65 5.98 16.53
C GLU A 60 48.79 4.48 16.79
N ILE A 61 47.66 3.83 17.07
CA ILE A 61 47.59 2.37 17.13
C ILE A 61 48.10 1.82 15.79
N PRO A 62 49.06 0.86 15.79
CA PRO A 62 49.53 0.28 14.54
C PRO A 62 48.36 -0.32 13.74
N PRO A 63 48.30 -0.09 12.42
CA PRO A 63 47.20 -0.62 11.59
C PRO A 63 47.12 -2.15 11.62
N GLU A 64 48.24 -2.83 11.89
CA GLU A 64 48.28 -4.27 12.09
C GLU A 64 47.51 -4.73 13.34
N THR A 65 47.55 -3.95 14.41
CA THR A 65 46.80 -4.22 15.64
C THR A 65 45.30 -4.02 15.41
N VAL A 66 44.90 -2.96 14.72
CA VAL A 66 43.49 -2.71 14.37
C VAL A 66 42.96 -3.83 13.46
N LYS A 67 43.76 -4.28 12.49
CA LYS A 67 43.42 -5.42 11.64
C LYS A 67 43.26 -6.70 12.45
N LEU A 68 44.16 -6.98 13.40
CA LEU A 68 44.04 -8.15 14.28
C LEU A 68 42.75 -8.09 15.10
N TRP A 69 42.42 -6.94 15.69
CA TRP A 69 41.15 -6.76 16.43
C TRP A 69 39.94 -7.01 15.54
N ALA A 70 39.93 -6.44 14.33
CA ALA A 70 38.86 -6.62 13.37
C ALA A 70 38.73 -8.09 12.91
N ASP A 71 39.85 -8.76 12.61
CA ASP A 71 39.86 -10.16 12.19
C ASP A 71 39.43 -11.12 13.31
N THR A 72 39.78 -10.82 14.57
CA THR A 72 39.33 -11.61 15.73
C THR A 72 37.84 -11.38 15.98
N PHE A 73 37.41 -10.13 16.12
CA PHE A 73 36.00 -9.80 16.35
C PHE A 73 35.09 -10.33 15.25
N GLY A 74 35.49 -10.14 13.98
CA GLY A 74 34.74 -10.62 12.82
C GLY A 74 34.60 -12.13 12.77
N ARG A 75 35.66 -12.89 13.11
CA ARG A 75 35.60 -14.36 13.17
C ARG A 75 34.71 -14.85 14.31
N ASP A 76 34.90 -14.33 15.52
CA ASP A 76 34.10 -14.72 16.68
C ASP A 76 32.60 -14.42 16.44
N LEU A 77 32.32 -13.25 15.86
CA LEU A 77 30.96 -12.86 15.48
C LEU A 77 30.39 -13.79 14.41
N TYR A 78 31.13 -14.03 13.33
CA TYR A 78 30.72 -14.91 12.23
C TYR A 78 30.44 -16.34 12.72
N ASP A 79 31.31 -16.92 13.53
CA ASP A 79 31.15 -18.27 14.08
C ASP A 79 29.92 -18.34 14.99
N THR A 80 29.69 -17.30 15.79
CA THR A 80 28.51 -17.19 16.65
C THR A 80 27.22 -17.14 15.81
N VAL A 81 27.10 -16.19 14.88
CA VAL A 81 25.87 -16.05 14.08
C VAL A 81 25.63 -17.23 13.15
N THR A 82 26.70 -17.85 12.61
CA THR A 82 26.59 -19.04 11.76
C THR A 82 26.08 -20.24 12.55
N LYS A 83 26.56 -20.40 13.79
CA LYS A 83 26.11 -21.46 14.69
C LYS A 83 24.64 -21.27 15.09
N TYR A 84 24.27 -20.11 15.62
CA TYR A 84 22.91 -19.88 16.11
C TYR A 84 21.87 -19.79 14.97
N SER A 85 22.22 -19.24 13.80
CA SER A 85 21.29 -19.15 12.66
C SER A 85 20.89 -20.50 12.08
N GLY A 86 21.70 -21.55 12.23
CA GLY A 86 21.47 -22.81 11.53
C GLY A 86 21.61 -22.74 10.00
N SER A 87 22.11 -21.63 9.45
CA SER A 87 22.25 -21.39 7.99
C SER A 87 22.95 -22.53 7.25
N LEU A 88 24.05 -23.06 7.81
CA LEU A 88 24.79 -24.18 7.21
C LEU A 88 24.00 -25.51 7.23
N LEU A 89 23.20 -25.74 8.27
CA LEU A 89 22.36 -26.93 8.37
C LEU A 89 21.23 -26.86 7.33
N LEU A 90 20.59 -25.68 7.19
CA LEU A 90 19.56 -25.47 6.19
C LEU A 90 20.12 -25.58 4.76
N GLN A 91 21.29 -24.99 4.50
CA GLN A 91 21.97 -25.13 3.21
C GLN A 91 22.31 -26.59 2.88
N LYS A 92 22.73 -27.37 3.89
CA LYS A 92 22.96 -28.80 3.72
C LYS A 92 21.66 -29.54 3.40
N LYS A 93 20.54 -29.20 4.04
CA LYS A 93 19.25 -29.84 3.79
C LYS A 93 18.73 -29.60 2.37
N TYR A 94 18.84 -28.37 1.86
CA TYR A 94 18.53 -28.10 0.45
C TYR A 94 19.43 -28.89 -0.51
N LYS A 95 20.71 -29.11 -0.18
CA LYS A 95 21.60 -29.97 -0.96
C LYS A 95 21.20 -31.45 -0.90
N ASP A 96 20.74 -31.95 0.25
CA ASP A 96 20.29 -33.33 0.40
C ASP A 96 19.07 -33.62 -0.50
N VAL A 97 18.21 -32.62 -0.72
CA VAL A 97 17.03 -32.72 -1.60
C VAL A 97 17.27 -32.17 -3.02
N GLU A 98 18.52 -31.86 -3.41
CA GLU A 98 18.85 -31.23 -4.71
C GLU A 98 18.24 -31.98 -5.92
N SER A 99 18.11 -33.30 -5.83
CA SER A 99 17.52 -34.12 -6.90
C SER A 99 16.03 -33.90 -7.15
N SER A 100 15.29 -33.34 -6.19
CA SER A 100 13.88 -32.95 -6.36
C SER A 100 13.69 -31.46 -6.66
N LEU A 101 14.78 -30.67 -6.70
CA LEU A 101 14.76 -29.24 -6.96
C LEU A 101 14.93 -28.92 -8.45
N ARG A 102 14.29 -27.83 -8.88
CA ARG A 102 14.39 -27.26 -10.23
C ARG A 102 14.41 -25.73 -10.12
N ILE A 103 15.27 -25.09 -10.90
CA ILE A 103 15.32 -23.63 -10.96
C ILE A 103 14.68 -23.16 -12.27
N LYS A 104 13.60 -22.39 -12.15
CA LYS A 104 12.87 -21.80 -13.28
C LYS A 104 13.21 -20.32 -13.39
N GLU A 105 13.39 -19.86 -14.62
CA GLU A 105 13.57 -18.44 -14.93
C GLU A 105 12.21 -17.75 -15.02
N VAL A 106 12.14 -16.55 -14.46
CA VAL A 106 10.92 -15.76 -14.37
C VAL A 106 10.82 -14.85 -15.59
N ASP A 107 9.83 -15.09 -16.46
CA ASP A 107 9.51 -14.19 -17.56
C ASP A 107 8.50 -13.14 -17.09
N GLY A 108 8.98 -11.92 -16.85
CA GLY A 108 8.15 -10.80 -16.41
C GLY A 108 7.05 -10.42 -17.39
N LEU A 109 7.24 -10.61 -18.69
CA LEU A 109 6.22 -10.30 -19.71
C LEU A 109 5.11 -11.36 -19.73
N GLU A 110 5.47 -12.63 -19.55
CA GLU A 110 4.47 -13.70 -19.40
C GLU A 110 3.67 -13.53 -18.10
N LEU A 111 4.34 -13.20 -16.99
CA LEU A 111 3.71 -12.97 -15.70
C LEU A 111 2.71 -11.81 -15.74
N VAL A 112 3.13 -10.63 -16.23
CA VAL A 112 2.24 -9.46 -16.24
C VAL A 112 1.01 -9.71 -17.12
N ARG A 113 1.16 -10.43 -18.23
CA ARG A 113 0.03 -10.83 -19.08
C ARG A 113 -0.92 -11.76 -18.34
N LYS A 114 -0.40 -12.79 -17.66
CA LYS A 114 -1.22 -13.74 -16.90
C LYS A 114 -1.97 -13.06 -15.77
N PHE A 115 -1.28 -12.23 -14.97
CA PHE A 115 -1.92 -11.49 -13.87
C PHE A 115 -2.97 -10.52 -14.38
N SER A 116 -2.73 -9.86 -15.52
CA SER A 116 -3.71 -9.00 -16.16
C SER A 116 -4.96 -9.78 -16.60
N GLU A 117 -4.82 -10.97 -17.16
CA GLU A 117 -5.95 -11.83 -17.57
C GLU A 117 -6.79 -12.30 -16.36
N ASP A 118 -6.12 -12.65 -15.25
CA ASP A 118 -6.77 -13.04 -14.01
C ASP A 118 -7.54 -11.86 -13.38
N MET A 119 -6.92 -10.67 -13.34
CA MET A 119 -7.53 -9.42 -12.86
C MET A 119 -8.71 -9.00 -13.74
N GLU A 120 -8.55 -9.04 -15.07
CA GLU A 120 -9.62 -8.76 -16.03
C GLU A 120 -10.84 -9.66 -15.78
N THR A 121 -10.60 -10.96 -15.57
CA THR A 121 -11.67 -11.92 -15.31
C THR A 121 -12.41 -11.61 -14.01
N MET A 122 -11.70 -11.22 -12.94
CA MET A 122 -12.32 -10.82 -11.68
C MET A 122 -13.14 -9.53 -11.85
N LEU A 123 -12.57 -8.49 -12.46
CA LEU A 123 -13.23 -7.19 -12.64
C LEU A 123 -14.43 -7.30 -13.58
N ARG A 124 -14.38 -8.17 -14.59
CA ARG A 124 -15.52 -8.44 -15.49
C ARG A 124 -16.72 -8.99 -14.74
N ARG A 125 -16.52 -9.91 -13.78
CA ARG A 125 -17.62 -10.43 -12.93
C ARG A 125 -18.25 -9.30 -12.09
N LYS A 126 -17.45 -8.35 -11.60
CA LYS A 126 -17.94 -7.15 -10.88
C LYS A 126 -18.79 -6.26 -11.77
N VAL A 127 -18.32 -6.02 -12.99
CA VAL A 127 -19.08 -5.27 -14.01
C VAL A 127 -20.41 -5.96 -14.32
N GLU A 128 -20.42 -7.29 -14.48
CA GLU A 128 -21.65 -8.05 -14.71
C GLU A 128 -22.63 -7.97 -13.54
N ALA A 129 -22.14 -8.02 -12.29
CA ALA A 129 -22.98 -7.83 -11.10
C ALA A 129 -23.66 -6.45 -11.10
N VAL A 130 -22.93 -5.39 -11.47
CA VAL A 130 -23.49 -4.04 -11.59
C VAL A 130 -24.49 -3.93 -12.75
N LYS A 131 -24.20 -4.55 -13.91
CA LYS A 131 -25.14 -4.60 -15.04
C LYS A 131 -26.48 -5.26 -14.65
N ASN A 132 -26.44 -6.39 -13.95
CA ASN A 132 -27.64 -7.07 -13.47
C ASN A 132 -28.47 -6.16 -12.55
N LEU A 133 -27.80 -5.39 -11.68
CA LEU A 133 -28.48 -4.45 -10.79
C LEU A 133 -29.09 -3.25 -11.53
N VAL A 134 -28.41 -2.72 -12.55
CA VAL A 134 -28.96 -1.67 -13.42
C VAL A 134 -30.22 -2.18 -14.10
N GLU A 135 -30.17 -3.35 -14.74
CA GLU A 135 -31.33 -3.93 -15.42
C GLU A 135 -32.52 -4.12 -14.46
N ALA A 136 -32.26 -4.65 -13.26
CA ALA A 136 -33.28 -4.85 -12.24
C ALA A 136 -33.86 -3.53 -11.72
N ALA A 137 -33.04 -2.49 -11.55
CA ALA A 137 -33.50 -1.17 -11.12
C ALA A 137 -34.38 -0.50 -12.19
N GLU A 138 -34.00 -0.59 -13.46
CA GLU A 138 -34.77 -0.01 -14.56
C GLU A 138 -36.11 -0.75 -14.78
N GLU A 139 -36.12 -2.08 -14.60
CA GLU A 139 -37.34 -2.89 -14.64
C GLU A 139 -38.25 -2.59 -13.43
N ALA A 140 -37.68 -2.44 -12.23
CA ALA A 140 -38.43 -2.07 -11.04
C ALA A 140 -39.08 -0.69 -11.19
N ASP A 141 -38.39 0.31 -11.77
CA ASP A 141 -39.00 1.61 -12.08
C ASP A 141 -40.15 1.46 -13.07
N LEU A 142 -39.91 0.73 -14.17
CA LEU A 142 -40.91 0.56 -15.24
C LEU A 142 -42.23 -0.01 -14.72
N ASN A 143 -42.16 -0.92 -13.75
CA ASN A 143 -43.32 -1.58 -13.15
C ASN A 143 -43.92 -0.82 -11.94
N HIS A 144 -43.27 0.24 -11.46
CA HIS A 144 -43.72 1.01 -10.29
C HIS A 144 -44.52 2.26 -10.69
N GLU A 145 -45.70 2.41 -10.09
CA GLU A 145 -46.53 3.61 -10.20
C GLU A 145 -46.45 4.44 -8.92
N PHE A 146 -46.30 5.75 -9.07
CA PHE A 146 -46.14 6.67 -7.95
C PHE A 146 -47.41 6.76 -7.09
N ASN A 147 -47.25 6.67 -5.77
CA ASN A 147 -48.35 6.76 -4.81
C ASN A 147 -48.00 7.71 -3.64
N GLU A 148 -48.64 8.88 -3.58
CA GLU A 148 -48.44 9.89 -2.53
C GLU A 148 -48.82 9.41 -1.11
N SER A 149 -49.75 8.46 -1.01
CA SER A 149 -50.26 7.93 0.27
C SER A 149 -49.60 6.62 0.67
N LEU A 150 -48.46 6.28 0.07
CA LEU A 150 -47.72 5.05 0.37
C LEU A 150 -47.20 5.08 1.82
N VAL A 151 -47.49 4.03 2.58
CA VAL A 151 -46.90 3.80 3.91
C VAL A 151 -46.04 2.55 3.82
N PHE A 152 -44.73 2.73 3.88
CA PHE A 152 -43.76 1.65 3.77
C PHE A 152 -42.72 1.75 4.88
N ASN A 153 -42.48 0.64 5.56
CA ASN A 153 -41.45 0.54 6.59
C ASN A 153 -40.20 -0.11 5.99
N TYR A 154 -39.05 0.51 6.22
CA TYR A 154 -37.76 0.03 5.73
C TYR A 154 -36.70 0.13 6.83
N TYR A 155 -35.60 -0.59 6.66
CA TYR A 155 -34.50 -0.61 7.62
C TYR A 155 -33.57 0.59 7.42
N ASN A 156 -33.64 1.57 8.32
CA ASN A 156 -32.77 2.74 8.29
C ASN A 156 -31.40 2.43 8.92
N SER A 157 -30.32 2.55 8.16
CA SER A 157 -28.95 2.21 8.59
C SER A 157 -28.49 2.96 9.85
N VAL A 158 -29.11 4.08 10.22
CA VAL A 158 -28.76 4.85 11.43
C VAL A 158 -29.61 4.44 12.64
N LEU A 159 -30.87 4.04 12.43
CA LEU A 159 -31.87 3.80 13.49
C LEU A 159 -32.07 2.31 13.81
N ILE A 160 -31.42 1.42 13.06
CA ILE A 160 -31.47 -0.03 13.29
C ILE A 160 -31.09 -0.35 14.74
N ASN A 161 -31.89 -1.20 15.39
CA ASN A 161 -31.72 -1.63 16.78
C ASN A 161 -31.76 -0.50 17.84
N GLU A 162 -32.11 0.74 17.47
CA GLU A 162 -32.29 1.84 18.42
C GLU A 162 -33.60 1.66 19.21
N ARG A 163 -33.52 1.90 20.53
CA ARG A 163 -34.65 1.77 21.45
C ARG A 163 -34.96 3.10 22.13
N ASP A 164 -36.24 3.36 22.32
CA ASP A 164 -36.73 4.49 23.10
C ASP A 164 -36.49 4.31 24.60
N GLU A 165 -36.77 5.36 25.39
CA GLU A 165 -36.66 5.33 26.86
C GLU A 165 -37.54 4.26 27.53
N ASN A 166 -38.55 3.76 26.81
CA ASN A 166 -39.49 2.74 27.27
C ASN A 166 -39.09 1.31 26.83
N GLY A 167 -37.97 1.16 26.12
CA GLY A 167 -37.45 -0.12 25.62
C GLY A 167 -38.10 -0.63 24.31
N ASN A 168 -39.02 0.11 23.71
CA ASN A 168 -39.57 -0.19 22.38
C ASN A 168 -38.61 0.28 21.29
N TYR A 169 -38.67 -0.32 20.11
CA TYR A 169 -37.89 0.18 18.98
C TYR A 169 -38.41 1.54 18.51
N VAL A 170 -37.49 2.43 18.14
CA VAL A 170 -37.80 3.74 17.55
C VAL A 170 -38.49 3.54 16.20
N GLU A 171 -39.26 4.52 15.71
CA GLU A 171 -39.90 4.45 14.40
C GLU A 171 -38.85 4.28 13.27
N LEU A 172 -39.02 3.27 12.40
CA LEU A 172 -38.00 2.74 11.44
C LEU A 172 -36.77 2.06 12.08
N GLY A 173 -36.68 2.06 13.41
CA GLY A 173 -35.91 1.10 14.18
C GLY A 173 -36.70 -0.20 14.25
N ALA A 174 -36.14 -1.25 13.67
CA ALA A 174 -36.68 -2.59 13.80
C ALA A 174 -35.57 -3.51 14.29
N GLU A 175 -35.97 -4.68 14.79
CA GLU A 175 -35.01 -5.74 15.08
C GLU A 175 -34.30 -6.13 13.79
N PHE A 176 -32.98 -5.97 13.81
CA PHE A 176 -32.10 -6.29 12.70
C PHE A 176 -30.99 -7.18 13.22
N VAL A 177 -31.05 -8.47 12.87
CA VAL A 177 -30.04 -9.43 13.27
C VAL A 177 -28.76 -9.11 12.51
N LEU A 178 -27.70 -8.78 13.24
CA LEU A 178 -26.37 -8.55 12.69
C LEU A 178 -25.48 -9.69 13.16
N GLU A 179 -24.74 -10.26 12.22
CA GLU A 179 -23.79 -11.34 12.48
C GLU A 179 -22.39 -10.89 12.06
N SER A 180 -21.38 -11.32 12.82
CA SER A 180 -19.98 -11.07 12.47
C SER A 180 -19.63 -11.89 11.23
N ASN A 181 -19.13 -11.23 10.18
CA ASN A 181 -18.77 -11.91 8.94
C ASN A 181 -17.29 -11.72 8.59
N ALA A 182 -16.55 -12.82 8.46
CA ALA A 182 -15.12 -12.81 8.17
C ALA A 182 -14.76 -12.13 6.84
N HIS A 183 -15.60 -12.27 5.80
CA HIS A 183 -15.42 -11.63 4.50
C HIS A 183 -15.43 -10.10 4.61
N PHE A 184 -16.34 -9.58 5.43
CA PHE A 184 -16.43 -8.16 5.75
C PHE A 184 -15.52 -7.79 6.93
N SER A 185 -14.38 -8.49 7.10
CA SER A 185 -13.39 -8.23 8.15
C SER A 185 -13.97 -8.24 9.57
N ASN A 186 -14.87 -9.20 9.84
CA ASN A 186 -15.61 -9.39 11.10
C ASN A 186 -16.52 -8.21 11.47
N LEU A 187 -16.95 -7.42 10.48
CA LEU A 187 -18.01 -6.45 10.69
C LEU A 187 -19.35 -7.15 10.94
N MET A 188 -20.16 -6.51 11.77
CA MET A 188 -21.52 -6.91 12.08
C MET A 188 -22.43 -6.50 10.92
N VAL A 189 -22.81 -7.46 10.08
CA VAL A 189 -23.60 -7.24 8.85
C VAL A 189 -24.76 -8.23 8.77
N ASN A 190 -25.75 -7.90 7.94
CA ASN A 190 -26.84 -8.81 7.59
C ASN A 190 -26.77 -9.16 6.10
N THR A 191 -26.49 -10.42 5.80
CA THR A 191 -26.35 -10.92 4.43
C THR A 191 -27.68 -11.29 3.77
N SER A 192 -28.81 -11.22 4.49
CA SER A 192 -30.13 -11.54 3.94
C SER A 192 -30.86 -10.33 3.36
N ILE A 193 -30.56 -9.11 3.83
CA ILE A 193 -31.28 -7.90 3.43
C ILE A 193 -30.37 -6.66 3.43
N SER A 194 -30.67 -5.69 2.57
CA SER A 194 -29.99 -4.39 2.53
C SER A 194 -30.53 -3.41 3.58
N SER A 195 -29.75 -2.38 3.90
CA SER A 195 -30.19 -1.23 4.71
C SER A 195 -30.17 0.06 3.89
N VAL A 196 -30.96 1.06 4.31
CA VAL A 196 -31.09 2.35 3.63
C VAL A 196 -30.57 3.47 4.50
N GLN A 197 -29.63 4.23 3.98
CA GLN A 197 -29.07 5.43 4.60
C GLN A 197 -29.72 6.68 4.02
N LEU A 198 -30.15 7.57 4.90
CA LEU A 198 -30.66 8.89 4.54
C LEU A 198 -29.77 9.98 5.19
N PRO A 199 -29.47 11.07 4.48
CA PRO A 199 -28.85 12.25 5.08
C PRO A 199 -29.73 12.83 6.19
N THR A 200 -29.10 13.43 7.21
CA THR A 200 -29.81 13.96 8.40
C THR A 200 -30.83 15.08 8.10
N ASN A 201 -30.75 15.70 6.93
CA ASN A 201 -31.62 16.79 6.49
C ASN A 201 -32.77 16.31 5.58
N VAL A 202 -32.86 15.02 5.26
CA VAL A 202 -33.91 14.45 4.41
C VAL A 202 -34.99 13.83 5.31
N TYR A 203 -36.26 14.13 5.02
CA TYR A 203 -37.38 13.57 5.75
C TYR A 203 -37.65 12.13 5.31
N ASN A 204 -37.66 11.20 6.26
CA ASN A 204 -37.79 9.76 6.03
C ASN A 204 -39.15 9.31 5.48
N LYS A 205 -40.22 10.12 5.66
CA LYS A 205 -41.57 9.83 5.15
C LYS A 205 -41.97 10.71 3.96
N ASP A 206 -40.99 11.36 3.34
CA ASP A 206 -41.24 12.07 2.09
C ASP A 206 -41.78 11.07 1.04
N PRO A 207 -42.90 11.36 0.35
CA PRO A 207 -43.47 10.47 -0.65
C PRO A 207 -42.48 10.06 -1.75
N ASP A 208 -41.60 10.95 -2.19
CA ASP A 208 -40.62 10.66 -3.25
C ASP A 208 -39.56 9.67 -2.76
N ILE A 209 -39.13 9.82 -1.51
CA ILE A 209 -38.21 8.88 -0.85
C ILE A 209 -38.89 7.53 -0.63
N LEU A 210 -40.11 7.50 -0.11
CA LEU A 210 -40.82 6.24 0.18
C LEU A 210 -41.08 5.44 -1.10
N ASN A 211 -41.49 6.11 -2.18
CA ASN A 211 -41.69 5.45 -3.48
C ASN A 211 -40.38 4.90 -4.04
N GLY A 212 -39.28 5.66 -3.97
CA GLY A 212 -37.96 5.18 -4.42
C GLY A 212 -37.42 4.04 -3.56
N VAL A 213 -37.60 4.11 -2.24
CA VAL A 213 -37.19 3.04 -1.31
C VAL A 213 -38.02 1.78 -1.55
N TYR A 214 -39.32 1.90 -1.79
CA TYR A 214 -40.20 0.78 -2.11
C TYR A 214 -39.82 0.12 -3.45
N MET A 215 -39.63 0.91 -4.51
CA MET A 215 -39.18 0.41 -5.81
C MET A 215 -37.85 -0.34 -5.70
N SER A 216 -36.89 0.22 -4.95
CA SER A 216 -35.57 -0.39 -4.78
C SER A 216 -35.57 -1.64 -3.88
N GLU A 217 -36.70 -2.04 -3.30
CA GLU A 217 -36.82 -3.33 -2.58
C GLU A 217 -36.59 -4.52 -3.50
N ALA A 218 -36.95 -4.41 -4.78
CA ALA A 218 -36.70 -5.43 -5.81
C ALA A 218 -35.21 -5.75 -5.99
N LEU A 219 -34.31 -4.83 -5.62
CA LEU A 219 -32.86 -5.05 -5.71
C LEU A 219 -32.33 -6.02 -4.66
N ASN A 220 -33.07 -6.28 -3.56
CA ASN A 220 -32.62 -7.19 -2.51
C ASN A 220 -32.33 -8.60 -3.02
N THR A 221 -33.17 -9.13 -3.90
CA THR A 221 -32.98 -10.48 -4.46
C THR A 221 -31.72 -10.51 -5.34
N VAL A 222 -31.52 -9.48 -6.16
CA VAL A 222 -30.37 -9.37 -7.05
C VAL A 222 -29.07 -9.17 -6.27
N PHE A 223 -29.08 -8.39 -5.19
CA PHE A 223 -27.92 -8.25 -4.31
C PHE A 223 -27.46 -9.59 -3.73
N VAL A 224 -28.42 -10.38 -3.23
CA VAL A 224 -28.16 -11.71 -2.66
C VAL A 224 -27.70 -12.69 -3.74
N GLU A 225 -28.34 -12.70 -4.91
CA GLU A 225 -27.94 -13.56 -6.03
C GLU A 225 -26.53 -13.21 -6.53
N ASN A 226 -26.21 -11.93 -6.66
CA ASN A 226 -24.87 -11.48 -7.04
C ASN A 226 -23.84 -11.96 -6.03
N PHE A 227 -24.10 -11.80 -4.73
CA PHE A 227 -23.18 -12.26 -3.67
C PHE A 227 -23.05 -13.79 -3.60
N GLN A 228 -24.10 -14.54 -3.95
CA GLN A 228 -24.04 -15.99 -4.07
C GLN A 228 -23.24 -16.44 -5.29
N ARG A 229 -23.33 -15.72 -6.41
CA ARG A 229 -22.56 -16.01 -7.64
C ARG A 229 -21.10 -15.60 -7.52
N ASP A 230 -20.84 -14.47 -6.87
CA ASP A 230 -19.50 -13.93 -6.67
C ASP A 230 -19.30 -13.47 -5.21
N PRO A 231 -18.81 -14.36 -4.35
CA PRO A 231 -18.57 -14.06 -2.94
C PRO A 231 -17.46 -13.06 -2.68
N THR A 232 -16.61 -12.77 -3.67
CA THR A 232 -15.56 -11.75 -3.53
C THR A 232 -16.13 -10.32 -3.59
N LEU A 233 -17.43 -10.16 -3.88
CA LEU A 233 -18.12 -8.86 -3.83
C LEU A 233 -18.07 -8.30 -2.41
N THR A 234 -17.65 -7.04 -2.29
CA THR A 234 -17.66 -6.34 -1.00
C THR A 234 -18.99 -5.62 -0.84
N TRP A 235 -19.04 -4.32 -1.06
CA TRP A 235 -20.27 -3.54 -1.01
C TRP A 235 -20.96 -3.50 -2.36
N GLN A 236 -22.29 -3.60 -2.32
CA GLN A 236 -23.16 -3.30 -3.46
C GLN A 236 -24.13 -2.21 -3.03
N TYR A 237 -24.40 -1.24 -3.89
CA TYR A 237 -25.27 -0.14 -3.53
C TYR A 237 -26.00 0.50 -4.70
N PHE A 238 -27.11 1.14 -4.34
CA PHE A 238 -27.90 2.01 -5.20
C PHE A 238 -28.03 3.38 -4.54
N GLY A 239 -27.39 4.38 -5.12
CA GLY A 239 -27.56 5.78 -4.76
C GLY A 239 -28.66 6.40 -5.59
N SER A 240 -29.82 6.68 -4.98
CA SER A 240 -30.94 7.29 -5.71
C SER A 240 -30.74 8.79 -5.87
N SER A 241 -31.19 9.32 -6.99
CA SER A 241 -31.24 10.76 -7.23
C SER A 241 -32.13 11.52 -6.25
N THR A 242 -33.12 10.85 -5.62
CA THR A 242 -33.97 11.46 -4.60
C THR A 242 -33.25 11.69 -3.27
N GLY A 243 -32.03 11.15 -3.10
CA GLY A 243 -31.15 11.45 -1.97
C GLY A 243 -31.07 10.39 -0.88
N PHE A 244 -31.56 9.18 -1.13
CA PHE A 244 -31.29 8.01 -0.26
C PHE A 244 -30.24 7.08 -0.88
N PHE A 245 -29.56 6.33 -0.03
CA PHE A 245 -28.53 5.37 -0.42
C PHE A 245 -28.83 3.99 0.15
N ARG A 246 -29.06 3.00 -0.70
CA ARG A 246 -29.30 1.60 -0.28
C ARG A 246 -27.99 0.82 -0.39
N ILE A 247 -27.60 0.12 0.68
CA ILE A 247 -26.35 -0.64 0.77
C ILE A 247 -26.61 -2.09 1.18
N TYR A 248 -25.92 -3.02 0.51
CA TYR A 248 -25.90 -4.45 0.81
C TYR A 248 -24.45 -4.94 1.02
N PRO A 249 -24.20 -5.83 2.00
CA PRO A 249 -25.11 -6.32 3.02
C PRO A 249 -25.58 -5.20 3.98
N GLY A 250 -26.71 -5.41 4.64
CA GLY A 250 -27.26 -4.41 5.55
C GLY A 250 -26.34 -4.20 6.75
N ILE A 251 -25.98 -2.94 7.01
CA ILE A 251 -25.07 -2.56 8.09
C ILE A 251 -25.61 -1.33 8.85
N LEU A 252 -25.23 -1.22 10.13
CA LEU A 252 -25.42 -0.03 10.95
C LEU A 252 -24.34 1.01 10.62
N VAL A 253 -24.75 2.23 10.29
CA VAL A 253 -23.84 3.34 9.94
C VAL A 253 -23.93 4.42 11.01
N GLN A 254 -22.80 4.74 11.66
CA GLN A 254 -22.71 5.88 12.56
C GLN A 254 -22.67 7.19 11.78
N ALA A 255 -23.44 8.17 12.24
CA ALA A 255 -23.49 9.50 11.62
C ALA A 255 -22.30 10.36 12.08
N ASP A 256 -21.13 10.20 11.43
CA ASP A 256 -19.97 11.05 11.72
C ASP A 256 -19.97 12.33 10.86
N ARG A 257 -19.58 13.46 11.47
CA ARG A 257 -19.76 14.83 10.92
C ARG A 257 -18.56 15.39 10.15
N ASP A 258 -17.52 14.59 9.95
CA ASP A 258 -16.17 15.08 9.66
C ASP A 258 -16.01 15.83 8.33
N ASN A 259 -16.72 15.44 7.27
CA ASN A 259 -16.59 16.12 5.96
C ASN A 259 -17.26 17.50 5.89
N ARG A 260 -18.31 17.74 6.71
CA ARG A 260 -18.99 19.06 6.77
C ARG A 260 -18.18 20.09 7.55
N GLU A 261 -17.33 19.66 8.48
CA GLU A 261 -16.51 20.59 9.27
C GLU A 261 -15.30 21.10 8.48
N HIS A 262 -14.70 20.28 7.61
CA HIS A 262 -13.58 20.71 6.77
C HIS A 262 -13.98 21.77 5.74
N PHE A 263 -15.13 21.61 5.08
CA PHE A 263 -15.66 22.62 4.16
C PHE A 263 -16.07 23.91 4.89
N LYS A 264 -16.60 23.82 6.11
CA LYS A 264 -16.93 24.99 6.94
C LYS A 264 -15.69 25.78 7.33
N GLN A 265 -14.58 25.13 7.68
CA GLN A 265 -13.32 25.82 8.03
C GLN A 265 -12.78 26.65 6.86
N LEU A 266 -12.83 26.12 5.64
CA LEU A 266 -12.40 26.86 4.44
C LEU A 266 -13.36 27.99 4.05
N VAL A 267 -14.66 27.80 4.27
CA VAL A 267 -15.69 28.84 4.02
C VAL A 267 -15.64 29.95 5.07
N ASP A 268 -15.31 29.64 6.32
CA ASP A 268 -15.19 30.64 7.38
C ASP A 268 -13.97 31.58 7.19
N GLU A 269 -12.99 31.19 6.36
CA GLU A 269 -11.86 32.05 5.96
C GLU A 269 -12.18 33.01 4.81
N LEU A 270 -13.34 32.87 4.13
CA LEU A 270 -13.77 33.77 3.05
C LEU A 270 -14.27 35.11 3.62
N MET A 271 -13.39 36.11 3.67
CA MET A 271 -13.77 37.50 3.96
C MET A 271 -14.37 38.19 2.73
N VAL A 272 -15.68 38.38 2.70
CA VAL A 272 -16.37 39.17 1.66
C VAL A 272 -16.08 40.66 1.85
N LYS A 273 -15.44 41.31 0.86
CA LYS A 273 -15.22 42.76 0.81
C LYS A 273 -15.48 43.30 -0.61
N GLY A 274 -16.30 44.33 -0.72
CA GLY A 274 -16.57 45.05 -1.98
C GLY A 274 -17.96 44.81 -2.56
N VAL A 275 -18.17 45.28 -3.80
CA VAL A 275 -19.41 45.10 -4.59
C VAL A 275 -19.13 44.01 -5.64
N GLY A 276 -20.02 43.03 -5.77
CA GLY A 276 -19.88 41.96 -6.76
C GLY A 276 -20.15 42.45 -8.19
N VAL A 277 -19.17 42.32 -9.09
CA VAL A 277 -19.28 42.69 -10.51
C VAL A 277 -19.35 41.40 -11.36
N VAL A 278 -20.58 40.97 -11.65
CA VAL A 278 -20.85 39.66 -12.29
C VAL A 278 -20.38 39.63 -13.75
N ASN A 279 -20.53 40.73 -14.50
CA ASN A 279 -20.15 40.80 -15.92
C ASN A 279 -18.67 40.54 -16.17
N GLN A 280 -17.81 41.13 -15.35
CA GLN A 280 -16.37 40.94 -15.45
C GLN A 280 -15.98 39.51 -15.05
N ALA A 281 -16.56 38.99 -13.97
CA ALA A 281 -16.33 37.63 -13.52
C ALA A 281 -16.71 36.58 -14.58
N LEU A 282 -17.89 36.72 -15.21
CA LEU A 282 -18.33 35.82 -16.29
C LEU A 282 -17.44 35.94 -17.52
N THR A 283 -17.02 37.15 -17.89
CA THR A 283 -16.12 37.37 -19.03
C THR A 283 -14.77 36.68 -18.81
N GLU A 284 -14.19 36.82 -17.62
CA GLU A 284 -12.94 36.14 -17.25
C GLU A 284 -13.13 34.62 -17.22
N ALA A 285 -14.24 34.12 -16.66
CA ALA A 285 -14.54 32.69 -16.62
C ALA A 285 -14.64 32.08 -18.04
N PHE A 286 -15.31 32.75 -18.98
CA PHE A 286 -15.34 32.31 -20.39
C PHE A 286 -13.97 32.39 -21.07
N GLN A 287 -13.16 33.40 -20.75
CA GLN A 287 -11.80 33.50 -21.28
C GLN A 287 -10.90 32.37 -20.78
N ILE A 288 -11.00 32.01 -19.50
CA ILE A 288 -10.28 30.88 -18.90
C ILE A 288 -10.69 29.57 -19.60
N LEU A 289 -11.99 29.29 -19.74
CA LEU A 289 -12.46 28.08 -20.44
C LEU A 289 -11.93 28.01 -21.88
N LYS A 290 -11.93 29.14 -22.59
CA LYS A 290 -11.39 29.24 -23.94
C LYS A 290 -9.88 28.98 -24.00
N GLN A 291 -9.11 29.55 -23.07
CA GLN A 291 -7.67 29.31 -22.98
C GLN A 291 -7.35 27.82 -22.76
N PHE A 292 -8.06 27.16 -21.84
CA PHE A 292 -7.86 25.73 -21.58
C PHE A 292 -8.31 24.85 -22.76
N GLN A 293 -9.35 25.25 -23.49
CA GLN A 293 -9.77 24.58 -24.73
C GLN A 293 -8.71 24.70 -25.84
N GLU A 294 -8.15 25.89 -26.04
CA GLU A 294 -7.10 26.15 -27.03
C GLU A 294 -5.78 25.45 -26.68
N ALA A 295 -5.43 25.44 -25.39
CA ALA A 295 -4.24 24.74 -24.88
C ALA A 295 -4.39 23.21 -24.83
N ARG A 296 -5.60 22.68 -25.02
CA ARG A 296 -5.96 21.26 -24.82
C ARG A 296 -5.57 20.73 -23.43
N GLN A 297 -5.58 21.62 -22.43
CA GLN A 297 -5.25 21.29 -21.03
C GLN A 297 -6.50 21.13 -20.16
N GLY A 298 -7.69 21.47 -20.67
CA GLY A 298 -8.96 21.27 -19.97
C GLY A 298 -9.63 19.94 -20.31
N SER A 299 -10.59 19.49 -19.50
CA SER A 299 -11.46 18.37 -19.86
C SER A 299 -12.27 18.75 -21.11
N LEU A 300 -12.08 18.01 -22.20
CA LEU A 300 -12.75 18.27 -23.49
C LEU A 300 -14.22 17.80 -23.49
N CYS A 301 -14.81 17.57 -22.31
CA CYS A 301 -16.16 17.07 -22.11
C CYS A 301 -17.14 18.24 -21.87
N ASN A 302 -17.80 18.27 -20.70
CA ASN A 302 -18.76 19.30 -20.34
C ASN A 302 -18.05 20.50 -19.71
N GLN A 303 -18.27 21.68 -20.29
CA GLN A 303 -17.81 22.95 -19.73
C GLN A 303 -18.98 23.66 -19.05
N ALA A 304 -18.80 24.01 -17.78
CA ALA A 304 -19.81 24.70 -16.99
C ALA A 304 -19.19 25.83 -16.18
N ILE A 305 -19.95 26.92 -15.99
CA ILE A 305 -19.61 28.02 -15.09
C ILE A 305 -20.72 28.05 -14.02
N MET A 306 -20.37 27.84 -12.76
CA MET A 306 -21.29 27.97 -11.62
C MET A 306 -21.06 29.32 -10.94
N LEU A 307 -22.13 30.12 -10.82
CA LEU A 307 -22.10 31.41 -10.13
C LEU A 307 -22.96 31.32 -8.86
N ILE A 308 -22.33 31.49 -7.69
CA ILE A 308 -23.03 31.57 -6.41
C ILE A 308 -23.14 33.05 -6.03
N THR A 309 -24.36 33.59 -6.02
CA THR A 309 -24.65 35.00 -5.72
C THR A 309 -26.00 35.11 -5.02
N ASP A 310 -26.15 36.11 -4.14
CA ASP A 310 -27.42 36.50 -3.51
C ASP A 310 -28.33 37.29 -4.47
N GLY A 311 -27.81 37.68 -5.63
CA GLY A 311 -28.53 38.34 -6.72
C GLY A 311 -27.60 39.27 -7.51
N ALA A 312 -27.79 39.32 -8.83
CA ALA A 312 -27.09 40.26 -9.69
C ALA A 312 -27.98 41.48 -9.98
N VAL A 313 -27.44 42.69 -9.78
CA VAL A 313 -28.13 43.96 -10.13
C VAL A 313 -27.86 44.35 -11.60
N GLU A 314 -26.83 43.77 -12.21
CA GLU A 314 -26.39 44.10 -13.57
C GLU A 314 -26.97 43.15 -14.62
N ASP A 315 -27.17 43.67 -15.83
CA ASP A 315 -27.53 42.88 -17.01
C ASP A 315 -26.29 42.17 -17.58
N TYR A 316 -26.37 40.85 -17.75
CA TYR A 316 -25.31 39.96 -18.21
C TYR A 316 -25.67 39.21 -19.50
N GLU A 317 -26.84 39.47 -20.09
CA GLU A 317 -27.25 38.92 -21.39
C GLU A 317 -26.19 39.18 -22.50
N PRO A 318 -25.56 40.36 -22.59
CA PRO A 318 -24.56 40.63 -23.64
C PRO A 318 -23.31 39.72 -23.57
N VAL A 319 -22.96 39.23 -22.37
CA VAL A 319 -21.82 38.32 -22.19
C VAL A 319 -22.16 36.94 -22.75
N PHE A 320 -23.36 36.43 -22.47
CA PHE A 320 -23.81 35.15 -23.01
C PHE A 320 -24.03 35.18 -24.52
N GLU A 321 -24.56 36.27 -25.07
CA GLU A 321 -24.69 36.44 -26.53
C GLU A 321 -23.33 36.44 -27.24
N LYS A 322 -22.29 36.97 -26.57
CA LYS A 322 -20.94 37.02 -27.14
C LYS A 322 -20.18 35.70 -27.04
N TYR A 323 -20.33 34.97 -25.94
CA TYR A 323 -19.48 33.81 -25.61
C TYR A 323 -20.18 32.45 -25.70
N ASN A 324 -21.52 32.38 -25.70
CA ASN A 324 -22.30 31.13 -25.62
C ASN A 324 -23.42 30.99 -26.68
N TRP A 325 -23.37 31.79 -27.76
CA TRP A 325 -24.31 31.76 -28.88
C TRP A 325 -23.72 30.98 -30.08
N PRO A 326 -24.50 30.17 -30.83
CA PRO A 326 -25.96 30.00 -30.82
C PRO A 326 -26.51 28.88 -29.92
N ASP A 327 -25.65 28.08 -29.29
CA ASP A 327 -26.06 26.82 -28.63
C ASP A 327 -26.88 27.00 -27.34
N ARG A 328 -26.93 28.22 -26.75
CA ARG A 328 -27.81 28.64 -25.62
C ARG A 328 -28.20 27.50 -24.66
N LYS A 329 -27.22 26.82 -24.06
CA LYS A 329 -27.50 25.68 -23.15
C LYS A 329 -28.12 26.09 -21.80
N ILE A 330 -28.00 27.36 -21.39
CA ILE A 330 -28.66 27.94 -20.20
C ILE A 330 -29.04 29.39 -20.53
N SER A 331 -30.32 29.75 -20.33
CA SER A 331 -30.90 31.00 -20.83
C SER A 331 -31.34 32.00 -19.76
N THR A 332 -31.58 31.58 -18.51
CA THR A 332 -32.11 32.47 -17.46
C THR A 332 -31.53 32.22 -16.06
N LEU A 333 -31.69 33.18 -15.14
CA LEU A 333 -31.31 33.04 -13.73
C LEU A 333 -32.16 31.96 -13.02
N ALA A 334 -33.40 31.74 -13.47
CA ALA A 334 -34.27 30.69 -12.97
C ALA A 334 -33.75 29.29 -13.37
N ASP A 335 -33.28 29.13 -14.62
CA ASP A 335 -32.58 27.91 -15.04
C ASP A 335 -31.33 27.68 -14.16
N ALA A 336 -30.55 28.74 -13.87
CA ALA A 336 -29.37 28.62 -13.03
C ALA A 336 -29.66 28.18 -11.58
N GLN A 337 -30.78 28.62 -10.99
CA GLN A 337 -31.14 28.29 -9.61
C GLN A 337 -31.60 26.82 -9.46
N GLU A 338 -32.32 26.30 -10.44
CA GLU A 338 -32.69 24.87 -10.56
C GLU A 338 -31.45 24.02 -10.91
N ASN A 339 -30.59 24.52 -11.81
CA ASN A 339 -29.32 23.89 -12.18
C ASN A 339 -28.33 23.84 -11.01
N VAL A 340 -28.26 24.78 -10.08
CA VAL A 340 -27.30 24.70 -8.96
C VAL A 340 -27.65 23.58 -7.98
N MET A 341 -28.94 23.27 -7.80
CA MET A 341 -29.40 22.18 -6.94
C MET A 341 -29.43 20.82 -7.66
N GLU A 342 -29.61 20.80 -8.99
CA GLU A 342 -29.80 19.57 -9.78
C GLU A 342 -28.90 19.45 -11.04
N TYR A 343 -27.76 20.15 -11.12
CA TYR A 343 -26.93 20.20 -12.36
C TYR A 343 -26.60 18.82 -12.93
N LEU A 344 -26.42 17.81 -12.08
CA LEU A 344 -26.16 16.43 -12.50
C LEU A 344 -27.30 15.87 -13.36
N HIS A 345 -28.56 16.16 -13.01
CA HIS A 345 -29.72 15.76 -13.80
C HIS A 345 -29.77 16.38 -15.18
N VAL A 346 -29.20 17.57 -15.36
CA VAL A 346 -29.14 18.27 -16.66
C VAL A 346 -27.98 17.76 -17.49
N LEU A 347 -26.81 17.58 -16.88
CA LEU A 347 -25.64 17.01 -17.56
C LEU A 347 -25.84 15.56 -17.98
N SER A 348 -26.67 14.79 -17.26
CA SER A 348 -26.96 13.40 -17.61
C SER A 348 -27.94 13.23 -18.77
N ARG A 349 -28.77 14.25 -19.10
CA ARG A 349 -29.84 14.09 -20.12
C ARG A 349 -29.34 13.57 -21.49
N PRO A 350 -28.23 14.07 -22.06
CA PRO A 350 -27.71 13.55 -23.32
C PRO A 350 -27.32 12.06 -23.22
N MET A 351 -26.73 11.65 -22.09
CA MET A 351 -26.38 10.24 -21.84
C MET A 351 -27.64 9.38 -21.75
N VAL A 352 -28.67 9.86 -21.05
CA VAL A 352 -29.95 9.14 -20.91
C VAL A 352 -30.66 8.97 -22.26
N ILE A 353 -30.69 10.03 -23.08
CA ILE A 353 -31.32 10.00 -24.40
C ILE A 353 -30.62 9.01 -25.33
N ASN A 354 -29.28 8.96 -25.28
CA ASN A 354 -28.48 8.02 -26.05
C ASN A 354 -28.53 6.58 -25.49
N HIS A 355 -29.14 6.38 -24.31
CA HIS A 355 -29.14 5.12 -23.57
C HIS A 355 -27.71 4.59 -23.37
N ASP A 356 -26.81 5.50 -23.01
CA ASP A 356 -25.39 5.18 -22.85
C ASP A 356 -25.11 4.78 -21.41
N HIS A 357 -24.98 3.48 -21.18
CA HIS A 357 -24.63 2.91 -19.89
C HIS A 357 -23.11 2.83 -19.74
N ASP A 358 -22.47 4.00 -19.73
CA ASP A 358 -21.03 4.12 -19.57
C ASP A 358 -20.59 3.56 -18.21
N ILE A 359 -19.65 2.62 -18.26
CA ILE A 359 -19.02 2.06 -17.08
C ILE A 359 -17.92 3.03 -16.63
N THR A 360 -18.00 3.48 -15.38
CA THR A 360 -16.97 4.35 -14.80
C THR A 360 -16.32 3.66 -13.62
N TRP A 361 -15.01 3.83 -13.50
CA TRP A 361 -14.24 3.39 -12.33
C TRP A 361 -13.77 4.60 -11.53
N THR A 362 -13.90 4.52 -10.20
CA THR A 362 -13.36 5.55 -9.31
C THR A 362 -11.85 5.40 -9.11
N GLU A 363 -11.20 6.47 -8.67
CA GLU A 363 -9.84 6.39 -8.13
C GLU A 363 -9.85 5.65 -6.79
N ALA A 364 -8.67 5.27 -6.28
CA ALA A 364 -8.56 4.63 -4.98
C ALA A 364 -9.09 5.57 -3.88
N TYR A 365 -10.06 5.09 -3.12
CA TYR A 365 -10.60 5.81 -1.98
C TYR A 365 -10.66 4.91 -0.74
N MET A 366 -10.71 5.53 0.42
CA MET A 366 -10.83 4.83 1.69
C MET A 366 -12.27 4.88 2.21
N ASP A 367 -12.80 3.74 2.64
CA ASP A 367 -14.08 3.72 3.32
C ASP A 367 -13.92 4.28 4.74
N SER A 368 -14.50 5.47 4.95
CA SER A 368 -14.55 6.16 6.25
C SER A 368 -15.06 5.27 7.40
N LYS A 369 -15.91 4.27 7.11
CA LYS A 369 -16.50 3.36 8.09
C LYS A 369 -15.50 2.35 8.67
N LEU A 370 -14.39 2.11 7.97
CA LEU A 370 -13.36 1.14 8.36
C LEU A 370 -12.25 1.75 9.23
N PHE A 371 -12.20 3.08 9.38
CA PHE A 371 -11.17 3.76 10.18
C PHE A 371 -11.26 3.45 11.67
N THR A 372 -12.44 3.06 12.17
CA THR A 372 -12.68 2.78 13.60
C THR A 372 -12.63 1.30 13.95
N SER A 373 -12.56 0.41 12.97
CA SER A 373 -12.59 -1.04 13.15
C SER A 373 -11.21 -1.67 12.92
N GLN A 374 -11.00 -2.89 13.44
CA GLN A 374 -9.79 -3.69 13.18
C GLN A 374 -9.69 -4.19 11.72
N ALA A 375 -10.62 -3.77 10.84
CA ALA A 375 -10.77 -4.17 9.45
C ALA A 375 -9.87 -3.38 8.48
N GLN A 376 -8.58 -3.30 8.80
CA GLN A 376 -7.60 -2.56 7.97
C GLN A 376 -7.44 -3.15 6.55
N SER A 377 -7.85 -4.41 6.36
CA SER A 377 -7.81 -5.15 5.09
C SER A 377 -8.68 -4.60 3.97
N LEU A 378 -9.77 -3.87 4.29
CA LEU A 378 -10.72 -3.33 3.31
C LEU A 378 -10.55 -1.81 3.10
N MET A 379 -9.45 -1.23 3.59
CA MET A 379 -9.31 0.22 3.70
C MET A 379 -9.11 0.97 2.38
N LEU A 380 -8.66 0.31 1.30
CA LEU A 380 -8.54 0.92 -0.03
C LEU A 380 -9.41 0.17 -1.03
N LEU A 381 -10.33 0.92 -1.64
CA LEU A 381 -11.35 0.41 -2.55
C LEU A 381 -11.30 1.18 -3.87
N THR A 382 -11.75 0.52 -4.92
CA THR A 382 -12.18 1.16 -6.17
C THR A 382 -13.59 0.70 -6.47
N THR A 383 -14.41 1.55 -7.06
CA THR A 383 -15.80 1.24 -7.39
C THR A 383 -15.97 1.18 -8.89
N VAL A 384 -16.67 0.15 -9.35
CA VAL A 384 -17.33 0.19 -10.67
C VAL A 384 -18.72 0.77 -10.52
N ALA A 385 -19.04 1.81 -11.28
CA ALA A 385 -20.31 2.52 -11.22
C ALA A 385 -20.97 2.60 -12.60
N MET A 386 -22.30 2.47 -12.61
CA MET A 386 -23.13 2.62 -13.80
C MET A 386 -24.39 3.45 -13.48
N PRO A 387 -24.80 4.36 -14.37
CA PRO A 387 -26.02 5.12 -14.20
C PRO A 387 -27.27 4.27 -14.46
N VAL A 388 -28.37 4.59 -13.78
CA VAL A 388 -29.67 3.95 -13.95
C VAL A 388 -30.67 4.95 -14.50
N PHE A 389 -31.36 4.58 -15.57
CA PHE A 389 -32.27 5.47 -16.28
C PHE A 389 -33.72 5.01 -16.24
N SER A 390 -34.65 5.98 -16.20
CA SER A 390 -36.07 5.63 -16.32
C SER A 390 -36.40 5.21 -17.75
N LYS A 391 -36.96 4.01 -17.92
CA LYS A 391 -37.42 3.47 -19.21
C LYS A 391 -38.89 3.76 -19.53
N LYS A 392 -39.59 4.52 -18.68
CA LYS A 392 -41.00 4.85 -18.88
C LYS A 392 -41.18 5.70 -20.14
N ASN A 393 -42.18 5.37 -20.96
CA ASN A 393 -42.43 6.06 -22.24
C ASN A 393 -42.65 7.57 -22.08
N GLU A 394 -43.25 7.99 -20.96
CA GLU A 394 -43.56 9.40 -20.66
C GLU A 394 -42.32 10.22 -20.27
N THR A 395 -41.33 9.58 -19.66
CA THR A 395 -40.10 10.23 -19.15
C THR A 395 -38.91 10.05 -20.08
N ARG A 396 -39.03 9.19 -21.10
CA ARG A 396 -37.96 8.85 -22.06
C ARG A 396 -37.39 10.06 -22.80
N SER A 397 -38.21 11.07 -23.10
CA SER A 397 -37.77 12.32 -23.73
C SER A 397 -37.11 13.31 -22.77
N HIS A 398 -37.37 13.17 -21.47
CA HIS A 398 -36.85 14.07 -20.42
C HIS A 398 -35.47 13.63 -19.91
N GLY A 399 -35.08 12.38 -20.15
CA GLY A 399 -33.76 11.87 -19.79
C GLY A 399 -33.55 11.78 -18.28
N ILE A 400 -34.47 11.13 -17.57
CA ILE A 400 -34.45 11.05 -16.10
C ILE A 400 -33.41 10.02 -15.62
N LEU A 401 -32.45 10.51 -14.84
CA LEU A 401 -31.54 9.70 -14.02
C LEU A 401 -32.25 9.30 -12.72
N LEU A 402 -32.40 7.99 -12.49
CA LEU A 402 -32.99 7.43 -11.26
C LEU A 402 -31.95 7.35 -10.13
N GLY A 403 -30.68 7.21 -10.50
CA GLY A 403 -29.58 7.02 -9.57
C GLY A 403 -28.36 6.40 -10.22
N VAL A 404 -27.43 5.96 -9.38
CA VAL A 404 -26.21 5.26 -9.77
C VAL A 404 -26.11 3.98 -8.96
N VAL A 405 -25.84 2.87 -9.64
CA VAL A 405 -25.49 1.61 -9.00
C VAL A 405 -23.97 1.49 -8.98
N GLY A 406 -23.43 0.99 -7.88
CA GLY A 406 -22.01 0.68 -7.78
C GLY A 406 -21.73 -0.59 -7.01
N SER A 407 -20.56 -1.16 -7.27
CA SER A 407 -19.99 -2.21 -6.44
C SER A 407 -18.51 -1.97 -6.20
N ASP A 408 -18.11 -2.19 -4.95
CA ASP A 408 -16.75 -1.96 -4.50
C ASP A 408 -15.88 -3.19 -4.71
N VAL A 409 -14.64 -2.92 -5.14
CA VAL A 409 -13.56 -3.87 -5.29
C VAL A 409 -12.47 -3.48 -4.32
N ALA A 410 -12.20 -4.37 -3.36
CA ALA A 410 -11.07 -4.19 -2.47
C ALA A 410 -9.77 -4.38 -3.25
N LEU A 411 -8.94 -3.33 -3.27
CA LEU A 411 -7.67 -3.35 -4.01
C LEU A 411 -6.74 -4.45 -3.48
N ARG A 412 -6.85 -4.79 -2.19
CA ARG A 412 -6.15 -5.93 -1.59
C ARG A 412 -6.50 -7.26 -2.28
N GLU A 413 -7.78 -7.53 -2.56
CA GLU A 413 -8.19 -8.78 -3.21
C GLU A 413 -7.70 -8.85 -4.66
N LEU A 414 -7.64 -7.70 -5.34
CA LEU A 414 -7.08 -7.61 -6.68
C LEU A 414 -5.57 -7.91 -6.67
N MET A 415 -4.82 -7.36 -5.72
CA MET A 415 -3.37 -7.61 -5.59
C MET A 415 -3.04 -9.06 -5.23
N LYS A 416 -3.95 -9.82 -4.60
CA LYS A 416 -3.74 -11.27 -4.36
C LYS A 416 -3.61 -12.09 -5.64
N LEU A 417 -4.13 -11.58 -6.77
CA LEU A 417 -3.97 -12.22 -8.09
C LEU A 417 -2.56 -12.07 -8.67
N ALA A 418 -1.74 -11.16 -8.13
CA ALA A 418 -0.32 -11.00 -8.45
C ALA A 418 0.54 -11.36 -7.22
N PRO A 419 0.61 -12.64 -6.83
CA PRO A 419 1.21 -13.03 -5.56
C PRO A 419 2.74 -12.94 -5.58
N ARG A 420 3.31 -12.56 -4.44
CA ARG A 420 4.76 -12.36 -4.24
C ARG A 420 5.65 -13.55 -4.53
N TYR A 421 5.22 -14.77 -4.18
CA TYR A 421 6.06 -15.96 -4.39
C TYR A 421 6.39 -16.18 -5.88
N LYS A 422 5.58 -15.64 -6.80
CA LYS A 422 5.83 -15.64 -8.25
C LYS A 422 6.73 -14.49 -8.75
N LEU A 423 6.93 -13.45 -7.93
CA LEU A 423 7.71 -12.24 -8.27
C LEU A 423 9.13 -12.25 -7.69
N GLY A 424 9.38 -13.10 -6.69
CA GLY A 424 10.67 -13.17 -5.99
C GLY A 424 10.77 -12.16 -4.85
N VAL A 425 11.97 -12.05 -4.26
CA VAL A 425 12.17 -11.36 -2.97
C VAL A 425 11.95 -9.85 -3.04
N HIS A 426 12.44 -9.23 -4.09
CA HIS A 426 12.33 -7.79 -4.33
C HIS A 426 11.27 -7.42 -5.36
N GLY A 427 10.66 -8.42 -5.99
CA GLY A 427 9.65 -8.19 -7.02
C GLY A 427 8.31 -7.79 -6.41
N TYR A 428 7.64 -6.86 -7.08
CA TYR A 428 6.32 -6.39 -6.67
C TYR A 428 5.46 -6.05 -7.88
N ALA A 429 4.15 -6.01 -7.66
CA ALA A 429 3.19 -5.52 -8.64
C ALA A 429 2.59 -4.19 -8.16
N PHE A 430 2.16 -3.37 -9.10
CA PHE A 430 1.48 -2.10 -8.83
C PHE A 430 0.39 -1.83 -9.87
N LEU A 431 -0.60 -1.04 -9.49
CA LEU A 431 -1.73 -0.68 -10.34
C LEU A 431 -1.85 0.82 -10.49
N ASN A 432 -2.02 1.27 -11.72
CA ASN A 432 -2.16 2.69 -12.06
C ASN A 432 -3.45 2.94 -12.82
N THR A 433 -3.99 4.14 -12.65
CA THR A 433 -5.07 4.68 -13.49
C THR A 433 -4.53 5.22 -14.81
N ASN A 434 -5.42 5.43 -15.79
CA ASN A 434 -5.13 6.14 -17.03
C ASN A 434 -4.67 7.59 -16.84
N ASN A 435 -4.87 8.18 -15.65
CA ASN A 435 -4.40 9.51 -15.29
C ASN A 435 -2.99 9.50 -14.67
N GLY A 436 -2.39 8.32 -14.45
CA GLY A 436 -1.07 8.16 -13.82
C GLY A 436 -1.11 8.07 -12.28
N TYR A 437 -2.28 8.15 -11.65
CA TYR A 437 -2.41 7.97 -10.21
C TYR A 437 -2.31 6.50 -9.82
N ILE A 438 -1.60 6.24 -8.71
CA ILE A 438 -1.47 4.93 -8.10
C ILE A 438 -2.79 4.50 -7.46
N LEU A 439 -3.28 3.32 -7.85
CA LEU A 439 -4.36 2.63 -7.13
C LEU A 439 -3.80 1.79 -5.99
N SER A 440 -2.76 1.01 -6.27
CA SER A 440 -2.12 0.14 -5.30
C SER A 440 -0.63 0.07 -5.57
N HIS A 441 0.18 0.31 -4.54
CA HIS A 441 1.63 0.17 -4.60
C HIS A 441 2.15 -0.20 -3.19
N PRO A 442 3.18 -1.07 -3.08
CA PRO A 442 3.72 -1.49 -1.78
C PRO A 442 4.39 -0.39 -0.95
N ASP A 443 4.71 0.75 -1.56
CA ASP A 443 5.24 1.91 -0.84
C ASP A 443 4.21 3.04 -0.67
N LEU A 444 2.97 2.84 -1.16
CA LEU A 444 1.90 3.79 -0.92
C LEU A 444 1.57 3.82 0.59
N ARG A 445 1.63 5.01 1.19
CA ARG A 445 1.29 5.23 2.60
C ARG A 445 0.15 6.25 2.67
N PRO A 446 -1.12 5.82 2.59
CA PRO A 446 -2.27 6.71 2.52
C PRO A 446 -2.64 7.32 3.87
N LEU A 447 -2.14 6.77 4.98
CA LEU A 447 -2.43 7.23 6.34
C LEU A 447 -1.22 7.93 6.97
N TYR A 448 -1.49 8.86 7.88
CA TYR A 448 -0.52 9.44 8.80
C TYR A 448 -1.04 9.39 10.24
N ARG A 449 -0.13 9.36 11.21
CA ARG A 449 -0.47 9.32 12.64
C ARG A 449 -0.54 10.75 13.19
N ASP A 450 -1.70 11.12 13.73
CA ASP A 450 -1.93 12.38 14.44
C ASP A 450 -2.29 12.08 15.90
N GLY A 451 -1.26 12.10 16.77
CA GLY A 451 -1.37 11.63 18.15
C GLY A 451 -1.68 10.13 18.21
N LYS A 452 -2.83 9.76 18.79
CA LYS A 452 -3.30 8.36 18.88
C LYS A 452 -4.25 7.94 17.75
N LYS A 453 -4.60 8.85 16.83
CA LYS A 453 -5.54 8.58 15.73
C LYS A 453 -4.77 8.47 14.41
N LEU A 454 -5.13 7.47 13.61
CA LEU A 454 -4.73 7.39 12.21
C LEU A 454 -5.68 8.25 11.37
N LYS A 455 -5.14 9.09 10.49
CA LYS A 455 -5.90 9.95 9.58
C LYS A 455 -5.41 9.76 8.14
N PRO A 456 -6.28 9.88 7.14
CA PRO A 456 -5.87 9.86 5.74
C PRO A 456 -5.05 11.10 5.41
N LYS A 457 -3.95 10.94 4.67
CA LYS A 457 -3.15 12.06 4.16
C LYS A 457 -3.99 12.91 3.21
N PRO A 458 -3.82 14.24 3.19
CA PRO A 458 -4.38 15.06 2.12
C PRO A 458 -3.92 14.52 0.76
N ASN A 459 -4.84 14.40 -0.20
CA ASN A 459 -4.56 13.98 -1.58
C ASN A 459 -4.02 12.55 -1.76
N TYR A 460 -4.25 11.63 -0.81
CA TYR A 460 -3.78 10.23 -0.90
C TYR A 460 -4.23 9.48 -2.17
N ASN A 461 -5.31 9.93 -2.84
CA ASN A 461 -5.88 9.37 -4.06
C ASN A 461 -5.26 9.91 -5.36
N SER A 462 -4.39 10.93 -5.26
CA SER A 462 -3.76 11.60 -6.41
C SER A 462 -2.23 11.57 -6.33
N VAL A 463 -1.71 10.41 -5.90
CA VAL A 463 -0.26 10.17 -5.78
C VAL A 463 0.26 9.51 -7.05
N ASP A 464 1.33 10.05 -7.61
CA ASP A 464 2.03 9.48 -8.78
C ASP A 464 3.11 8.48 -8.36
N LEU A 465 3.50 7.58 -9.28
CA LEU A 465 4.56 6.59 -9.08
C LEU A 465 5.87 7.24 -8.64
N SER A 466 6.21 8.40 -9.21
CA SER A 466 7.42 9.14 -8.86
C SER A 466 7.41 9.66 -7.41
N GLU A 467 6.24 9.95 -6.84
CA GLU A 467 6.16 10.37 -5.44
C GLU A 467 6.27 9.17 -4.49
N VAL A 468 5.83 7.99 -4.93
CA VAL A 468 5.88 6.77 -4.12
C VAL A 468 7.27 6.15 -4.10
N GLU A 469 7.94 6.05 -5.24
CA GLU A 469 9.26 5.40 -5.35
C GLU A 469 10.43 6.32 -4.97
N TRP A 470 10.26 7.66 -5.04
CA TRP A 470 11.37 8.62 -4.96
C TRP A 470 11.32 9.61 -3.77
N GLU A 471 10.47 9.41 -2.75
CA GLU A 471 10.42 10.34 -1.59
C GLU A 471 11.60 10.17 -0.62
N ASP A 472 12.79 10.65 -1.02
CA ASP A 472 13.98 10.88 -0.20
C ASP A 472 13.76 12.08 0.75
N ARG A 473 12.97 11.88 1.81
CA ARG A 473 12.73 12.93 2.83
C ARG A 473 13.18 12.59 4.25
N ALA A 474 13.79 11.43 4.47
CA ALA A 474 14.33 11.07 5.77
C ALA A 474 15.86 10.95 5.70
N GLU A 475 16.57 11.88 6.36
CA GLU A 475 18.04 11.87 6.50
C GLU A 475 18.57 10.66 7.30
N THR A 476 17.73 9.73 7.75
CA THR A 476 18.05 8.65 8.71
C THR A 476 17.61 7.24 8.26
N LYS A 477 17.55 6.94 6.96
CA LYS A 477 17.19 5.59 6.46
C LYS A 477 18.36 4.85 5.82
N ARG A 478 18.45 3.53 6.06
CA ARG A 478 19.37 2.62 5.36
C ARG A 478 18.92 2.49 3.90
N VAL A 479 19.85 2.59 2.95
CA VAL A 479 19.56 2.58 1.51
C VAL A 479 19.97 1.24 0.92
N LEU A 480 19.12 0.67 0.07
CA LEU A 480 19.43 -0.52 -0.73
C LEU A 480 19.44 -0.13 -2.21
N PHE A 481 20.54 -0.39 -2.91
CA PHE A 481 20.64 -0.11 -4.34
C PHE A 481 20.16 -1.34 -5.12
N LEU A 482 19.03 -1.20 -5.81
CA LEU A 482 18.46 -2.26 -6.64
C LEU A 482 18.44 -1.83 -8.11
N THR A 483 18.63 -2.79 -9.02
CA THR A 483 18.40 -2.58 -10.46
C THR A 483 17.14 -3.35 -10.85
N ASN A 484 16.10 -2.63 -11.24
CA ASN A 484 14.77 -3.17 -11.50
C ASN A 484 14.42 -3.11 -12.99
N ASP A 485 13.79 -4.17 -13.49
CA ASP A 485 13.16 -4.22 -14.80
C ASP A 485 11.63 -4.12 -14.63
N TYR A 486 11.03 -3.17 -15.35
CA TYR A 486 9.59 -2.87 -15.28
C TYR A 486 8.88 -3.46 -16.49
N PHE A 487 7.84 -4.24 -16.23
CA PHE A 487 6.95 -4.83 -17.22
C PHE A 487 5.55 -4.29 -16.98
N PHE A 488 4.84 -3.87 -18.02
CA PHE A 488 3.51 -3.30 -17.87
C PHE A 488 2.58 -3.71 -19.00
N THR A 489 1.29 -3.75 -18.70
CA THR A 489 0.20 -4.00 -19.66
C THR A 489 -1.07 -3.29 -19.20
N ASP A 490 -2.00 -3.04 -20.11
CA ASP A 490 -3.35 -2.62 -19.77
C ASP A 490 -4.21 -3.81 -19.32
N ILE A 491 -5.16 -3.55 -18.42
CA ILE A 491 -6.20 -4.50 -18.06
C ILE A 491 -7.41 -4.20 -18.93
N SER A 492 -7.74 -5.10 -19.86
CA SER A 492 -8.78 -4.89 -20.85
C SER A 492 -10.12 -4.50 -20.22
N ASP A 493 -10.90 -3.69 -20.92
CA ASP A 493 -12.21 -3.18 -20.47
C ASP A 493 -12.19 -2.36 -19.16
N THR A 494 -11.02 -1.88 -18.74
CA THR A 494 -10.85 -0.99 -17.58
C THR A 494 -9.89 0.16 -17.90
N PRO A 495 -9.93 1.28 -17.15
CA PRO A 495 -8.95 2.35 -17.29
C PRO A 495 -7.64 2.06 -16.55
N PHE A 496 -7.40 0.82 -16.14
CA PHE A 496 -6.28 0.46 -15.28
C PHE A 496 -5.14 -0.19 -16.06
N SER A 497 -3.93 0.01 -15.57
CA SER A 497 -2.73 -0.65 -16.06
C SER A 497 -2.02 -1.35 -14.91
N LEU A 498 -1.53 -2.56 -15.20
CA LEU A 498 -0.76 -3.37 -14.27
C LEU A 498 0.72 -3.23 -14.59
N GLY A 499 1.52 -2.94 -13.57
CA GLY A 499 2.97 -3.01 -13.60
C GLY A 499 3.48 -4.15 -12.74
N VAL A 500 4.51 -4.84 -13.21
CA VAL A 500 5.29 -5.84 -12.48
C VAL A 500 6.75 -5.43 -12.54
N VAL A 501 7.38 -5.42 -11.37
CA VAL A 501 8.79 -5.05 -11.21
C VAL A 501 9.55 -6.28 -10.76
N LEU A 502 10.62 -6.62 -11.48
CA LEU A 502 11.53 -7.70 -11.11
C LEU A 502 12.93 -7.14 -10.95
N SER A 503 13.58 -7.45 -9.84
CA SER A 503 14.96 -7.03 -9.60
C SER A 503 15.95 -8.00 -10.27
N ARG A 504 16.98 -7.43 -10.91
CA ARG A 504 18.03 -8.21 -11.56
C ARG A 504 18.88 -8.97 -10.55
N GLY A 505 19.29 -10.18 -10.92
CA GLY A 505 20.03 -11.11 -10.06
C GLY A 505 19.14 -11.85 -9.05
N HIS A 506 18.66 -11.15 -8.02
CA HIS A 506 17.90 -11.76 -6.90
C HIS A 506 16.38 -11.61 -7.13
N GLY A 507 15.84 -12.47 -8.00
CA GLY A 507 14.42 -12.45 -8.41
C GLY A 507 14.17 -13.02 -9.81
N GLU A 508 15.23 -13.13 -10.62
CA GLU A 508 15.19 -13.71 -11.98
C GLU A 508 14.90 -15.23 -11.98
N TYR A 509 15.16 -15.89 -10.86
CA TYR A 509 15.05 -17.34 -10.72
C TYR A 509 14.22 -17.71 -9.49
N ILE A 510 13.26 -18.61 -9.69
CA ILE A 510 12.45 -19.21 -8.62
C ILE A 510 12.88 -20.66 -8.45
N LEU A 511 13.00 -21.07 -7.18
CA LEU A 511 13.28 -22.44 -6.80
C LEU A 511 11.96 -23.20 -6.66
N LEU A 512 11.78 -24.21 -7.50
CA LEU A 512 10.66 -25.15 -7.42
C LEU A 512 11.18 -26.46 -6.86
N GLY A 513 10.44 -27.10 -5.97
CA GLY A 513 10.77 -28.45 -5.55
C GLY A 513 9.54 -29.30 -5.32
N ASN A 514 9.77 -30.60 -5.16
CA ASN A 514 8.70 -31.56 -4.94
C ASN A 514 9.06 -32.49 -3.80
N THR A 515 8.06 -32.93 -3.07
CA THR A 515 8.18 -33.91 -1.99
C THR A 515 7.01 -34.87 -2.00
N THR A 516 7.08 -35.93 -1.20
CA THR A 516 5.95 -36.84 -1.02
C THR A 516 4.90 -36.20 -0.11
N VAL A 517 3.62 -36.45 -0.40
CA VAL A 517 2.51 -35.85 0.36
C VAL A 517 2.53 -36.33 1.81
N GLU A 518 2.89 -37.59 2.04
CA GLU A 518 2.94 -38.18 3.39
C GLU A 518 4.03 -37.54 4.26
N GLU A 519 5.22 -37.33 3.69
CA GLU A 519 6.34 -36.70 4.40
C GLU A 519 6.06 -35.22 4.67
N GLY A 520 5.62 -34.48 3.63
CA GLY A 520 5.28 -33.07 3.77
C GLY A 520 4.14 -32.81 4.75
N LEU A 521 3.08 -33.62 4.72
CA LEU A 521 1.93 -33.44 5.61
C LEU A 521 2.28 -33.80 7.07
N HIS A 522 3.13 -34.80 7.28
CA HIS A 522 3.62 -35.14 8.62
C HIS A 522 4.32 -33.94 9.28
N ASP A 523 5.21 -33.27 8.54
CA ASP A 523 5.97 -32.14 9.07
C ASP A 523 5.13 -30.85 9.11
N LEU A 524 4.20 -30.67 8.16
CA LEU A 524 3.30 -29.51 8.11
C LEU A 524 2.33 -29.44 9.31
N LEU A 525 1.91 -30.59 9.83
CA LEU A 525 0.97 -30.70 10.96
C LEU A 525 1.64 -30.51 12.33
N HIS A 526 2.94 -30.17 12.37
CA HIS A 526 3.63 -29.88 13.62
C HIS A 526 3.08 -28.59 14.26
N PRO A 527 2.80 -28.55 15.59
CA PRO A 527 2.15 -27.42 16.24
C PRO A 527 2.94 -26.10 16.21
N ASP A 528 4.26 -26.17 16.03
CA ASP A 528 5.13 -24.99 15.98
C ASP A 528 5.26 -24.38 14.58
N LEU A 529 4.65 -25.01 13.56
CA LEU A 529 4.67 -24.51 12.19
C LEU A 529 3.38 -23.76 11.87
N THR A 530 3.49 -22.57 11.26
CA THR A 530 2.33 -21.81 10.78
C THR A 530 2.45 -21.46 9.30
N LEU A 531 1.36 -21.70 8.57
CA LEU A 531 1.22 -21.24 7.18
C LEU A 531 1.25 -19.72 7.12
N ALA A 532 1.84 -19.19 6.05
CA ALA A 532 1.73 -17.77 5.77
C ALA A 532 0.26 -17.39 5.57
N SER A 533 -0.27 -16.53 6.46
CA SER A 533 -1.69 -16.11 6.45
C SER A 533 -2.05 -15.22 5.27
N ASP A 534 -1.04 -14.75 4.55
CA ASP A 534 -1.20 -13.74 3.51
C ASP A 534 -1.56 -14.35 2.15
N TRP A 535 -1.42 -15.67 2.02
CA TRP A 535 -1.54 -16.37 0.76
C TRP A 535 -2.82 -17.18 0.71
N ILE A 536 -3.35 -17.29 -0.51
CA ILE A 536 -4.50 -18.15 -0.81
C ILE A 536 -3.92 -19.42 -1.42
N TYR A 537 -3.85 -20.48 -0.61
CA TYR A 537 -3.43 -21.80 -1.07
C TYR A 537 -4.58 -22.49 -1.78
N CYS A 538 -5.79 -22.35 -1.22
CA CYS A 538 -7.02 -22.92 -1.72
C CYS A 538 -8.12 -21.85 -1.73
N ILE A 539 -8.90 -21.85 -2.81
CA ILE A 539 -10.07 -20.99 -2.98
C ILE A 539 -11.20 -21.56 -2.11
N THR A 540 -11.44 -20.95 -0.97
CA THR A 540 -12.48 -21.39 0.00
C THR A 540 -13.66 -20.42 0.09
N ASP A 541 -13.60 -19.30 -0.62
CA ASP A 541 -14.56 -18.20 -0.56
C ASP A 541 -15.76 -18.43 -1.51
N ILE A 542 -15.59 -19.21 -2.57
CA ILE A 542 -16.66 -19.50 -3.54
C ILE A 542 -17.75 -20.38 -2.90
N ASP A 543 -17.40 -21.57 -2.41
CA ASP A 543 -18.36 -22.53 -1.86
C ASP A 543 -18.69 -22.23 -0.38
N PRO A 544 -19.98 -22.06 -0.02
CA PRO A 544 -20.41 -21.88 1.37
C PRO A 544 -19.92 -22.95 2.37
N ASP A 545 -19.73 -24.20 1.92
CA ASP A 545 -19.23 -25.29 2.75
C ASP A 545 -17.71 -25.22 2.94
N HIS A 546 -16.96 -24.73 1.94
CA HIS A 546 -15.52 -24.50 2.06
C HIS A 546 -15.17 -23.28 2.92
N ARG A 547 -16.05 -22.27 3.04
CA ARG A 547 -15.82 -21.07 3.87
C ARG A 547 -15.57 -21.34 5.35
N LYS A 548 -16.02 -22.50 5.84
CA LYS A 548 -15.83 -22.91 7.25
C LYS A 548 -14.45 -23.50 7.49
N LEU A 549 -13.69 -23.80 6.44
CA LEU A 549 -12.37 -24.41 6.52
C LEU A 549 -11.30 -23.33 6.71
N SER A 550 -10.34 -23.62 7.59
CA SER A 550 -9.06 -22.92 7.57
C SER A 550 -8.27 -23.28 6.31
N GLN A 551 -7.34 -22.41 5.89
CA GLN A 551 -6.46 -22.71 4.74
C GLN A 551 -5.65 -24.00 4.94
N LEU A 552 -5.22 -24.29 6.18
CA LEU A 552 -4.54 -25.55 6.49
C LEU A 552 -5.47 -26.75 6.26
N GLU A 553 -6.69 -26.72 6.80
CA GLU A 553 -7.67 -27.80 6.60
C GLU A 553 -8.03 -27.98 5.12
N ALA A 554 -8.14 -26.88 4.37
CA ALA A 554 -8.37 -26.91 2.92
C ALA A 554 -7.22 -27.63 2.19
N ILE A 555 -5.96 -27.28 2.50
CA ILE A 555 -4.78 -27.97 1.95
C ILE A 555 -4.79 -29.46 2.31
N VAL A 556 -5.09 -29.82 3.56
CA VAL A 556 -5.15 -31.23 3.97
C VAL A 556 -6.18 -31.99 3.14
N ARG A 557 -7.41 -31.47 3.01
CA ARG A 557 -8.48 -32.13 2.23
C ARG A 557 -8.16 -32.25 0.76
N PHE A 558 -7.52 -31.23 0.18
CA PHE A 558 -7.04 -31.25 -1.19
C PHE A 558 -6.00 -32.35 -1.40
N LEU A 559 -5.01 -32.43 -0.51
CA LEU A 559 -3.93 -33.41 -0.59
C LEU A 559 -4.39 -34.85 -0.31
N THR A 560 -5.37 -35.06 0.58
CA THR A 560 -5.92 -36.39 0.86
C THR A 560 -6.96 -36.85 -0.16
N GLY A 561 -7.40 -35.96 -1.05
CA GLY A 561 -8.45 -36.23 -2.04
C GLY A 561 -9.84 -36.43 -1.41
N GLU A 562 -10.06 -35.88 -0.21
CA GLU A 562 -11.35 -35.93 0.48
C GLU A 562 -12.41 -35.07 -0.22
N ASP A 563 -11.99 -33.98 -0.87
CA ASP A 563 -12.88 -33.02 -1.53
C ASP A 563 -12.34 -32.66 -2.94
N PRO A 564 -12.90 -33.27 -4.01
CA PRO A 564 -12.42 -33.06 -5.38
C PRO A 564 -12.86 -31.71 -5.98
N ASP A 565 -13.83 -31.03 -5.37
CA ASP A 565 -14.37 -29.76 -5.86
C ASP A 565 -13.58 -28.54 -5.33
N LEU A 566 -12.62 -28.78 -4.43
CA LEU A 566 -11.77 -27.74 -3.85
C LEU A 566 -10.62 -27.37 -4.80
N GLU A 567 -10.60 -26.12 -5.26
CA GLU A 567 -9.56 -25.59 -6.15
C GLU A 567 -8.39 -24.99 -5.35
N CYS A 568 -7.18 -25.54 -5.53
CA CYS A 568 -5.95 -25.07 -4.88
C CYS A 568 -4.82 -24.82 -5.88
N ASP A 569 -3.90 -23.90 -5.56
CA ASP A 569 -2.66 -23.71 -6.33
C ASP A 569 -1.69 -24.85 -6.02
N GLU A 570 -1.65 -25.85 -6.90
CA GLU A 570 -0.78 -27.03 -6.77
C GLU A 570 0.71 -26.69 -6.66
N GLU A 571 1.17 -25.62 -7.32
CA GLU A 571 2.58 -25.23 -7.31
C GLU A 571 2.92 -24.69 -5.92
N LEU A 572 2.10 -23.78 -5.41
CA LEU A 572 2.26 -23.20 -4.07
C LEU A 572 2.17 -24.26 -2.97
N VAL A 573 1.18 -25.15 -3.02
CA VAL A 573 1.01 -26.21 -2.01
C VAL A 573 2.21 -27.16 -2.01
N ARG A 574 2.76 -27.51 -3.17
CA ARG A 574 3.97 -28.37 -3.24
C ARG A 574 5.20 -27.69 -2.65
N GLU A 575 5.36 -26.39 -2.86
CA GLU A 575 6.45 -25.62 -2.28
C GLU A 575 6.36 -25.56 -0.75
N VAL A 576 5.17 -25.33 -0.19
CA VAL A 576 4.93 -25.36 1.26
C VAL A 576 5.33 -26.70 1.87
N LEU A 577 4.94 -27.80 1.23
CA LEU A 577 5.27 -29.14 1.72
C LEU A 577 6.79 -29.37 1.71
N LEU A 578 7.49 -28.92 0.66
CA LEU A 578 8.94 -29.00 0.60
C LEU A 578 9.59 -28.19 1.71
N ASP A 579 9.13 -26.95 1.92
CA ASP A 579 9.65 -26.07 2.94
C ASP A 579 9.45 -26.66 4.34
N ALA A 580 8.33 -27.34 4.59
CA ALA A 580 8.07 -28.02 5.86
C ALA A 580 9.12 -29.13 6.11
N VAL A 581 9.41 -29.96 5.11
CA VAL A 581 10.40 -31.04 5.22
C VAL A 581 11.82 -30.51 5.41
N VAL A 582 12.17 -29.42 4.70
CA VAL A 582 13.52 -28.83 4.78
C VAL A 582 13.74 -28.12 6.12
N THR A 583 12.70 -27.54 6.71
CA THR A 583 12.76 -26.83 7.98
C THR A 583 12.53 -27.69 9.21
N ALA A 584 11.89 -28.86 9.10
CA ALA A 584 11.61 -29.76 10.23
C ALA A 584 12.84 -30.06 11.14
N PRO A 585 14.07 -30.26 10.62
CA PRO A 585 15.24 -30.50 11.47
C PRO A 585 15.71 -29.29 12.28
N MET A 586 15.23 -28.08 11.97
CA MET A 586 15.65 -26.84 12.62
C MET A 586 15.18 -26.76 14.06
N GLU A 587 13.97 -27.25 14.35
CA GLU A 587 13.43 -27.24 15.72
C GLU A 587 14.30 -28.04 16.68
N ALA A 588 14.66 -29.26 16.29
CA ALA A 588 15.55 -30.12 17.08
C ALA A 588 16.94 -29.49 17.25
N TYR A 589 17.42 -28.78 16.22
CA TYR A 589 18.69 -28.07 16.26
C TYR A 589 18.67 -26.92 17.28
N TRP A 590 17.68 -26.03 17.21
CA TRP A 590 17.53 -24.89 18.12
C TRP A 590 17.22 -25.34 19.55
N THR A 591 16.41 -26.37 19.73
CA THR A 591 16.14 -26.96 21.05
C THR A 591 17.40 -27.51 21.69
N ALA A 592 18.25 -28.21 20.93
CA ALA A 592 19.53 -28.72 21.43
C ALA A 592 20.51 -27.59 21.78
N MET A 593 20.50 -26.47 21.04
CA MET A 593 21.33 -25.30 21.36
C MET A 593 20.86 -24.58 22.62
N THR A 594 19.55 -24.40 22.78
CA THR A 594 18.95 -23.77 23.97
C THR A 594 19.32 -24.55 25.24
N LEU A 595 19.28 -25.89 25.19
CA LEU A 595 19.65 -26.76 26.32
C LEU A 595 21.16 -26.75 26.65
N ASN A 596 22.02 -26.36 25.71
CA ASN A 596 23.46 -26.31 25.90
C ASN A 596 23.96 -24.95 26.43
N THR A 597 23.09 -23.93 26.45
CA THR A 597 23.44 -22.57 26.86
C THR A 597 23.04 -22.39 28.32
N SER A 598 24.01 -22.44 29.24
CA SER A 598 23.76 -22.41 30.69
C SER A 598 23.60 -20.99 31.28
N ASP A 599 23.70 -19.94 30.45
CA ASP A 599 23.79 -18.55 30.90
C ASP A 599 22.61 -17.72 30.37
N GLU A 600 21.74 -17.22 31.25
CA GLU A 600 20.61 -16.35 30.91
C GLU A 600 21.05 -15.00 30.32
N SER A 601 22.33 -14.63 30.46
CA SER A 601 22.88 -13.37 29.95
C SER A 601 23.27 -13.40 28.47
N GLU A 602 23.27 -14.58 27.84
CA GLU A 602 23.56 -14.81 26.41
C GLU A 602 22.29 -15.10 25.60
N GLN A 603 21.14 -14.53 25.99
CA GLN A 603 19.87 -14.76 25.29
C GLN A 603 19.97 -14.30 23.82
N VAL A 604 20.31 -15.26 22.97
CA VAL A 604 20.27 -15.22 21.52
C VAL A 604 18.95 -15.89 21.13
N VAL A 605 18.11 -15.17 20.40
CA VAL A 605 16.83 -15.69 19.91
C VAL A 605 17.00 -16.01 18.43
N ASP A 606 16.77 -17.26 18.08
CA ASP A 606 17.02 -17.81 16.75
C ASP A 606 15.84 -17.53 15.79
N MET A 607 16.12 -17.35 14.49
CA MET A 607 15.13 -17.10 13.44
C MET A 607 15.42 -17.92 12.17
N GLY A 608 14.36 -18.41 11.55
CA GLY A 608 14.33 -18.73 10.12
C GLY A 608 13.04 -18.18 9.55
N GLU A 609 13.07 -17.63 8.33
CA GLU A 609 11.88 -17.38 7.54
C GLU A 609 12.07 -18.01 6.16
N VAL A 610 11.13 -18.85 5.76
CA VAL A 610 11.14 -19.52 4.46
C VAL A 610 9.98 -18.93 3.67
N PRO A 611 10.11 -18.69 2.35
CA PRO A 611 9.12 -17.91 1.60
C PRO A 611 7.67 -18.30 1.89
N ASN A 612 7.41 -19.62 2.00
CA ASN A 612 6.07 -20.19 2.11
C ASN A 612 5.61 -20.57 3.53
N LEU A 613 6.44 -20.36 4.54
CA LEU A 613 6.13 -20.68 5.94
C LEU A 613 6.47 -19.48 6.81
N SER A 614 5.59 -19.12 7.72
CA SER A 614 5.83 -18.00 8.64
C SER A 614 6.28 -18.53 10.00
N PRO A 615 7.56 -18.42 10.41
CA PRO A 615 7.96 -19.05 11.66
C PRO A 615 7.90 -18.11 12.87
N CYS A 616 7.75 -16.78 12.71
CA CYS A 616 7.54 -15.92 13.89
C CYS A 616 7.05 -14.49 13.58
N ARG A 617 5.83 -14.15 14.02
CA ARG A 617 5.33 -12.75 14.11
C ARG A 617 6.12 -11.85 15.09
N LYS A 618 7.05 -12.41 15.88
CA LYS A 618 7.70 -11.73 17.01
C LYS A 618 8.78 -10.70 16.63
N PHE A 619 9.13 -10.56 15.35
CA PHE A 619 10.24 -9.73 14.88
C PHE A 619 9.90 -8.71 13.78
N LEU A 620 8.62 -8.57 13.43
CA LEU A 620 8.17 -7.48 12.58
C LEU A 620 8.41 -6.16 13.34
N THR A 621 9.08 -5.19 12.71
CA THR A 621 9.14 -3.84 13.28
C THR A 621 7.74 -3.24 13.33
N PRO A 622 7.46 -2.22 14.16
CA PRO A 622 6.19 -1.51 14.08
C PRO A 622 5.90 -0.95 12.67
N GLU A 623 6.92 -0.74 11.83
CA GLU A 623 6.77 -0.38 10.43
C GLU A 623 6.36 -1.58 9.56
N ASP A 624 6.94 -2.76 9.79
CA ASP A 624 6.53 -4.02 9.13
C ASP A 624 5.13 -4.46 9.60
N GLU A 625 4.78 -4.25 10.87
CA GLU A 625 3.44 -4.49 11.44
C GLU A 625 2.43 -3.41 11.01
N ALA A 626 2.85 -2.15 10.81
CA ALA A 626 2.00 -1.09 10.28
C ALA A 626 1.84 -1.18 8.76
N SER A 627 2.69 -1.97 8.08
CA SER A 627 2.60 -2.30 6.66
C SER A 627 1.47 -3.29 6.35
N ILE A 628 0.37 -3.24 7.10
CA ILE A 628 -0.91 -3.88 6.75
C ILE A 628 -1.47 -3.29 5.45
N PHE A 629 -1.06 -2.06 5.10
CA PHE A 629 -1.43 -1.36 3.86
C PHE A 629 -0.66 -1.80 2.63
N THR A 630 0.46 -2.47 2.84
CA THR A 630 1.41 -2.81 1.78
C THR A 630 2.14 -4.08 2.14
N MET A 631 1.33 -5.12 2.39
CA MET A 631 1.87 -6.44 2.64
C MET A 631 2.78 -6.87 1.49
N ASP A 632 2.68 -6.30 0.27
CA ASP A 632 3.32 -6.69 -1.00
C ASP A 632 4.86 -6.86 -1.08
N HIS A 633 5.59 -6.87 0.04
CA HIS A 633 7.01 -7.22 0.12
C HIS A 633 7.35 -8.23 1.23
N PHE A 634 8.45 -8.96 1.06
CA PHE A 634 9.10 -9.65 2.18
C PHE A 634 9.60 -8.62 3.22
N PRO A 635 9.70 -8.99 4.51
CA PRO A 635 10.23 -8.11 5.55
C PRO A 635 11.57 -7.48 5.17
N LEU A 636 11.86 -6.26 5.64
CA LEU A 636 13.07 -5.54 5.24
C LEU A 636 14.35 -6.34 5.49
N TRP A 637 14.44 -7.02 6.63
CA TRP A 637 15.61 -7.85 6.97
C TRP A 637 15.81 -9.01 5.99
N TYR A 638 14.72 -9.61 5.50
CA TYR A 638 14.76 -10.70 4.52
C TYR A 638 15.27 -10.17 3.18
N ARG A 639 14.72 -9.04 2.71
CA ARG A 639 15.14 -8.38 1.47
C ARG A 639 16.62 -8.00 1.51
N GLN A 640 17.08 -7.43 2.61
CA GLN A 640 18.50 -7.11 2.75
C GLN A 640 19.37 -8.36 2.76
N ALA A 641 18.99 -9.42 3.48
CA ALA A 641 19.75 -10.67 3.49
C ALA A 641 19.87 -11.29 2.08
N ALA A 642 18.83 -11.18 1.24
CA ALA A 642 18.80 -11.72 -0.11
C ALA A 642 19.69 -10.96 -1.11
N GLU A 643 19.84 -9.64 -0.94
CA GLU A 643 20.70 -8.81 -1.81
C GLU A 643 22.20 -9.04 -1.54
N HIS A 644 22.54 -9.53 -0.34
CA HIS A 644 23.92 -9.85 0.01
C HIS A 644 24.28 -11.30 -0.35
N PRO A 645 25.56 -11.60 -0.69
CA PRO A 645 25.98 -12.95 -1.04
C PRO A 645 25.63 -13.97 0.06
N ALA A 646 25.10 -15.13 -0.33
CA ALA A 646 24.70 -16.17 0.60
C ALA A 646 25.86 -16.58 1.53
N GLY A 647 25.59 -16.62 2.84
CA GLY A 647 26.58 -16.86 3.89
C GLY A 647 27.26 -15.58 4.42
N SER A 648 27.06 -14.41 3.81
CA SER A 648 27.42 -13.14 4.43
C SER A 648 26.28 -12.62 5.30
N PHE A 649 26.60 -12.05 6.47
CA PHE A 649 25.61 -11.59 7.43
C PHE A 649 25.44 -10.07 7.37
N VAL A 650 24.17 -9.63 7.34
CA VAL A 650 23.76 -8.23 7.44
C VAL A 650 23.27 -7.96 8.85
N PHE A 651 23.72 -6.86 9.45
CA PHE A 651 23.41 -6.49 10.82
C PHE A 651 22.53 -5.25 10.85
N ASN A 652 21.36 -5.34 11.50
CA ASN A 652 20.43 -4.24 11.70
C ASN A 652 20.21 -3.97 13.17
N LEU A 653 20.40 -2.71 13.56
CA LEU A 653 19.96 -2.21 14.85
C LEU A 653 18.46 -1.91 14.79
N GLN A 654 17.67 -2.48 15.69
CA GLN A 654 16.29 -2.02 15.87
C GLN A 654 16.32 -0.74 16.71
N SER A 655 16.21 0.41 16.04
CA SER A 655 15.97 1.68 16.72
C SER A 655 14.52 1.71 17.18
N ALA A 656 14.29 1.96 18.47
CA ALA A 656 12.95 2.21 18.98
C ALA A 656 12.49 3.61 18.53
N GLU A 657 12.08 3.76 17.27
CA GLU A 657 11.31 4.94 16.84
C GLU A 657 9.86 4.92 17.35
N ALA A 658 9.49 3.95 18.19
CA ALA A 658 8.26 3.97 18.97
C ALA A 658 8.52 4.60 20.36
N PRO A 659 7.94 5.78 20.70
CA PRO A 659 8.16 6.45 21.98
C PRO A 659 7.56 5.72 23.20
N GLU A 660 7.01 4.51 23.07
CA GLU A 660 6.05 3.96 24.03
C GLU A 660 6.60 2.86 24.98
N SER A 661 7.88 2.48 24.92
CA SER A 661 8.43 1.51 25.88
C SER A 661 9.86 1.86 26.38
N PRO A 662 10.00 2.87 27.26
CA PRO A 662 11.25 3.08 27.99
C PRO A 662 11.54 1.85 28.88
N GLY A 663 12.44 0.97 28.43
CA GLY A 663 12.88 -0.21 29.18
C GLY A 663 13.07 -1.51 28.40
N GLN A 664 12.80 -1.55 27.09
CA GLN A 664 13.17 -2.74 26.29
C GLN A 664 14.68 -2.74 25.97
N PRO A 665 15.38 -3.88 26.16
CA PRO A 665 16.80 -3.99 25.84
C PRO A 665 17.01 -3.84 24.32
N MET A 666 18.04 -3.10 23.91
CA MET A 666 18.38 -2.98 22.50
C MET A 666 18.84 -4.32 21.93
N VAL A 667 18.32 -4.66 20.76
CA VAL A 667 18.62 -5.90 20.05
C VAL A 667 19.20 -5.62 18.67
N VAL A 668 20.14 -6.47 18.28
CA VAL A 668 20.75 -6.47 16.95
C VAL A 668 20.29 -7.72 16.22
N THR A 669 19.78 -7.54 15.01
CA THR A 669 19.37 -8.62 14.11
C THR A 669 20.48 -8.88 13.11
N ALA A 670 21.05 -10.07 13.13
CA ALA A 670 21.95 -10.57 12.09
C ALA A 670 21.17 -11.47 11.14
N SER A 671 21.31 -11.32 9.83
CA SER A 671 20.56 -12.10 8.83
C SER A 671 21.40 -12.48 7.63
N THR A 672 21.13 -13.64 7.04
CA THR A 672 21.83 -14.13 5.84
C THR A 672 20.89 -14.95 4.96
N ALA A 673 21.07 -14.87 3.64
CA ALA A 673 20.34 -15.71 2.70
C ALA A 673 20.98 -17.09 2.53
N VAL A 674 20.12 -18.08 2.33
CA VAL A 674 20.48 -19.44 1.92
C VAL A 674 20.14 -19.58 0.44
N ALA A 675 21.18 -19.67 -0.38
CA ALA A 675 21.04 -19.89 -1.82
C ALA A 675 21.34 -21.33 -2.21
N VAL A 676 20.60 -21.80 -3.23
CA VAL A 676 20.74 -23.13 -3.82
C VAL A 676 21.17 -22.99 -5.26
N THR A 677 22.08 -23.84 -5.71
CA THR A 677 22.56 -23.86 -7.09
C THR A 677 22.23 -25.19 -7.74
N VAL A 678 21.45 -25.16 -8.82
CA VAL A 678 21.04 -26.32 -9.62
C VAL A 678 21.33 -25.98 -11.09
N ASP A 679 21.98 -26.88 -11.83
CA ASP A 679 22.28 -26.68 -13.26
C ASP A 679 23.00 -25.36 -13.61
N LYS A 680 23.90 -24.91 -12.72
CA LYS A 680 24.64 -23.62 -12.80
C LYS A 680 23.78 -22.36 -12.68
N LYS A 681 22.49 -22.49 -12.33
CA LYS A 681 21.63 -21.38 -11.92
C LYS A 681 21.60 -21.33 -10.40
N THR A 682 21.54 -20.13 -9.83
CA THR A 682 21.50 -19.93 -8.38
C THR A 682 20.23 -19.16 -8.03
N ALA A 683 19.47 -19.65 -7.05
CA ALA A 683 18.27 -19.01 -6.54
C ALA A 683 18.34 -18.89 -5.00
N ILE A 684 17.68 -17.87 -4.45
CA ILE A 684 17.52 -17.72 -3.01
C ILE A 684 16.39 -18.65 -2.56
N ALA A 685 16.67 -19.54 -1.61
CA ALA A 685 15.71 -20.52 -1.11
C ALA A 685 15.06 -20.08 0.21
N ALA A 686 15.84 -19.47 1.10
CA ALA A 686 15.37 -18.99 2.39
C ALA A 686 16.26 -17.87 2.92
N ALA A 687 15.81 -17.16 3.96
CA ALA A 687 16.66 -16.29 4.76
C ALA A 687 16.56 -16.70 6.23
N VAL A 688 17.71 -16.75 6.90
CA VAL A 688 17.77 -17.05 8.34
C VAL A 688 18.36 -15.88 9.08
N GLY A 689 18.02 -15.76 10.36
CA GLY A 689 18.52 -14.68 11.17
C GLY A 689 18.66 -15.04 12.62
N VAL A 690 19.32 -14.16 13.35
CA VAL A 690 19.54 -14.30 14.79
C VAL A 690 19.37 -12.93 15.42
N GLN A 691 18.57 -12.84 16.47
CA GLN A 691 18.53 -11.67 17.32
C GLN A 691 19.39 -11.87 18.55
N MET A 692 20.24 -10.91 18.85
CA MET A 692 21.08 -10.91 20.04
C MET A 692 20.96 -9.57 20.77
N ARG A 693 21.14 -9.60 22.09
CA ARG A 693 21.22 -8.36 22.88
C ARG A 693 22.44 -7.56 22.46
N LEU A 694 22.29 -6.25 22.32
CA LEU A 694 23.40 -5.34 22.00
C LEU A 694 24.55 -5.48 23.01
N GLU A 695 24.24 -5.70 24.29
CA GLU A 695 25.23 -5.94 25.34
C GLU A 695 26.16 -7.12 25.05
N PHE A 696 25.65 -8.20 24.46
CA PHE A 696 26.46 -9.37 24.12
C PHE A 696 27.48 -8.99 23.04
N LEU A 697 27.03 -8.29 22.00
CA LEU A 697 27.88 -7.83 20.90
C LEU A 697 28.97 -6.87 21.40
N GLN A 698 28.59 -5.91 22.27
CA GLN A 698 29.52 -4.98 22.91
C GLN A 698 30.59 -5.70 23.73
N ARG A 699 30.20 -6.66 24.60
CA ARG A 699 31.15 -7.42 25.42
C ARG A 699 32.17 -8.18 24.56
N THR A 700 31.71 -8.80 23.46
CA THR A 700 32.58 -9.51 22.51
C THR A 700 33.53 -8.56 21.80
N PHE A 701 33.05 -7.38 21.37
CA PHE A 701 33.89 -6.35 20.77
C PHE A 701 34.99 -5.87 21.72
N TRP A 702 34.61 -5.49 22.95
CA TRP A 702 35.57 -5.03 23.95
C TRP A 702 36.54 -6.13 24.42
N ALA A 703 36.17 -7.40 24.30
CA ALA A 703 37.08 -8.52 24.52
C ALA A 703 38.12 -8.65 23.39
N ALA A 704 37.71 -8.50 22.13
CA ALA A 704 38.60 -8.57 20.98
C ALA A 704 39.63 -7.43 20.97
N THR A 705 39.23 -6.21 21.35
CA THR A 705 40.10 -5.02 21.37
C THR A 705 41.12 -5.01 22.52
N ARG A 706 41.18 -6.07 23.34
CA ARG A 706 42.19 -6.26 24.41
C ARG A 706 43.39 -7.10 23.96
N GLN A 707 43.41 -7.61 22.74
CA GLN A 707 44.44 -8.53 22.24
C GLN A 707 45.55 -7.79 21.47
N CYS A 708 46.81 -7.83 21.91
CA CYS A 708 47.94 -7.24 21.16
C CYS A 708 48.90 -8.33 20.66
N GLY A 709 49.51 -8.10 19.49
CA GLY A 709 50.41 -9.05 18.86
C GLY A 709 51.68 -9.37 19.67
N THR A 710 51.98 -10.66 19.84
CA THR A 710 53.26 -11.34 20.14
C THR A 710 54.18 -10.81 21.25
N VAL A 711 53.77 -9.86 22.09
CA VAL A 711 54.53 -9.51 23.31
C VAL A 711 53.70 -9.95 24.50
N GLU A 712 54.23 -10.88 25.29
CA GLU A 712 53.65 -11.30 26.57
C GLU A 712 53.56 -10.08 27.51
N GLY A 713 52.41 -9.40 27.48
CA GLY A 713 52.09 -8.24 28.31
C GLY A 713 50.69 -7.69 27.97
N PRO A 714 50.00 -7.04 28.92
CA PRO A 714 48.73 -6.36 28.64
C PRO A 714 48.93 -5.26 27.59
N CYS A 715 47.99 -5.12 26.66
CA CYS A 715 47.98 -4.02 25.68
C CYS A 715 48.17 -2.67 26.39
N PRO A 716 49.06 -1.80 25.91
CA PRO A 716 49.24 -0.48 26.50
C PRO A 716 48.05 0.47 26.27
N GLU A 717 47.27 0.25 25.19
CA GLU A 717 46.03 0.97 24.88
C GLU A 717 45.00 0.01 24.28
N SER A 718 43.73 0.19 24.63
CA SER A 718 42.58 -0.60 24.23
C SER A 718 41.38 0.31 23.95
N CYS A 719 40.39 -0.18 23.21
CA CYS A 719 39.15 0.57 22.96
C CYS A 719 38.26 0.82 24.20
N GLN A 720 38.69 0.40 25.39
CA GLN A 720 38.05 0.76 26.66
C GLN A 720 38.76 1.93 27.37
N ASP A 721 39.90 2.38 26.83
CA ASP A 721 40.62 3.51 27.38
C ASP A 721 40.01 4.81 26.85
N SER A 722 39.79 5.77 27.75
CA SER A 722 39.18 7.08 27.44
C SER A 722 39.98 7.96 26.48
N SER A 723 41.16 7.51 26.06
CA SER A 723 41.99 8.14 25.03
C SER A 723 41.57 7.78 23.61
N LEU A 724 40.72 6.76 23.42
CA LEU A 724 40.33 6.22 22.12
C LEU A 724 38.81 6.13 21.99
N ASP A 725 38.26 6.73 20.94
CA ASP A 725 36.85 6.56 20.57
C ASP A 725 36.76 5.44 19.51
N CYS A 726 36.23 4.27 19.90
CA CYS A 726 36.09 3.11 19.02
C CYS A 726 34.62 2.82 18.68
N PHE A 727 34.34 2.65 17.38
CA PHE A 727 33.00 2.37 16.87
C PHE A 727 33.00 1.20 15.89
N VAL A 728 31.88 0.49 15.85
CA VAL A 728 31.56 -0.44 14.76
C VAL A 728 30.45 0.18 13.93
N ILE A 729 30.67 0.28 12.62
CA ILE A 729 29.70 0.84 11.68
C ILE A 729 29.22 -0.23 10.70
N ASP A 730 27.96 -0.15 10.30
CA ASP A 730 27.42 -0.98 9.21
C ASP A 730 27.80 -0.42 7.82
N ASN A 731 27.39 -1.14 6.77
CA ASN A 731 27.61 -0.76 5.38
C ASN A 731 26.88 0.53 4.95
N ASN A 732 25.91 0.98 5.72
CA ASN A 732 25.16 2.22 5.51
C ASN A 732 25.71 3.38 6.36
N GLY A 733 26.76 3.15 7.15
CA GLY A 733 27.38 4.16 8.00
C GLY A 733 26.67 4.40 9.33
N PHE A 734 25.75 3.52 9.74
CA PHE A 734 25.14 3.58 11.07
C PHE A 734 26.06 2.96 12.12
N ILE A 735 26.13 3.59 13.29
CA ILE A 735 26.89 3.09 14.43
C ILE A 735 26.10 1.93 15.06
N LEU A 736 26.73 0.75 15.10
CA LEU A 736 26.20 -0.45 15.77
C LEU A 736 26.71 -0.57 17.20
N ILE A 737 27.96 -0.19 17.44
CA ILE A 737 28.61 -0.26 18.76
C ILE A 737 29.32 1.07 19.02
N SER A 738 29.02 1.67 20.16
CA SER A 738 29.68 2.84 20.72
C SER A 738 29.91 2.64 22.22
N GLU A 739 30.94 3.29 22.77
CA GLU A 739 31.12 3.45 24.22
C GLU A 739 30.09 4.44 24.81
N ARG A 740 29.71 5.47 24.03
CA ARG A 740 28.80 6.53 24.46
C ARG A 740 27.38 6.17 24.07
N SER A 741 26.51 6.01 25.06
CA SER A 741 25.10 5.64 24.85
C SER A 741 24.24 6.69 24.11
N GLN A 742 24.78 7.89 23.84
CA GLN A 742 24.12 8.95 23.08
C GLN A 742 24.43 8.91 21.57
N GLU A 743 25.42 8.11 21.17
CA GLU A 743 25.89 7.91 19.80
C GLU A 743 25.46 6.53 19.31
#